data_AF-A0AAE1F6Y1-F1
#
_entry.id   AF-A0AAE1F6Y1-F1
#
_cell.length_a   1.000
_cell.length_b   1.000
_cell.length_c   1.000
_cell.angle_alpha   90.00
_cell.angle_beta   90.00
_cell.angle_gamma   90.00
#
_symmetry.space_group_name_H-M   'P 1'
#
loop_
_entity.id
_entity.type
_entity.pdbx_description
1 polymer ?
#
loop_
_entity_poly.entity_id
_entity_poly.type
_entity_poly.pdbx_seq_one_letter_code
_entity_poly.pdbx_strand_id
1 'polypeptide(L)'
;MIREHSLVKPYQGLGTSIPYWDFLGSTMVTNNYIRLTGDLQSQSGAIWNTVACYLRHWEMQIHFKVHGRGRDLFGDGFAFWYVKEPMMGGDVFGSKDYFTGLAIIIDTYSNHNGPHNHGHPYISAMVNNGTLHYDHDRDGTHTQLSSGCVAKFRNLEHDSYMSIKYAHDALTVMTDIENKGIFKECFSVAGVKLPVGYYLGVSAATGDLTDAHDIISLKMFDLSTPDDDVLENRENIMPSASFFEPPRDHIEDPKPSSLSTWKKILLLIFGVIVICGCVFIGGLFYTKQKEQQPQTMNQDKSVNIVIGEGQSSPKKNDVKLFGFPVSQLSTIPRFILLSAAVFLFYLIYGYVLELIFTHEGMQPHGWYLTLIQFAYYTLFAFLQIIFSSDSIARKIPMRTYSIIALLTVGTMGFSNSSVGYLNYPTQVIFKSCKLIPVMIGSVLILGKRYSVMEVVACLCMSLGLIWFTLADSNIQPTFSVTGVVLISLALVCDAIIGNVQEGAMKLHAEGVIQVVLYSYSLGFILILVGLIATGQLLPGFAFATEFPWEVYARGAMLSLAGFCGVQVVLVVVSLHGALVAVTITTMRKALTICLSFVMFTKPFTLQYVWGGLMVVIGIFLNIYGKKSKGTPFLVLVQQLYMRIQRQFAPKLSNISDKEEAALFNV
;
A
#
# COMPACT_ATOMS: atom_id res chain seq x y z
N MET A 1 28.90 13.62 41.29
CA MET A 1 28.32 13.99 39.98
C MET A 1 29.12 15.16 39.45
N ILE A 2 29.65 15.05 38.23
CA ILE A 2 30.47 16.07 37.59
C ILE A 2 29.55 16.94 36.72
N ARG A 3 29.45 18.23 37.08
CA ARG A 3 28.43 19.13 36.52
C ARG A 3 28.65 19.44 35.04
N GLU A 4 29.90 19.63 34.62
CA GLU A 4 30.26 19.98 33.24
C GLU A 4 29.97 18.86 32.23
N HIS A 5 29.93 17.61 32.68
CA HIS A 5 29.57 16.43 31.86
C HIS A 5 28.17 15.90 32.15
N SER A 6 27.35 16.64 32.90
CA SER A 6 25.97 16.25 33.23
C SER A 6 24.96 17.19 32.56
N LEU A 7 23.85 16.63 32.11
CA LEU A 7 22.72 17.32 31.50
C LEU A 7 21.45 16.99 32.29
N VAL A 8 20.93 17.96 33.03
CA VAL A 8 19.76 17.80 33.90
C VAL A 8 18.82 19.00 33.75
N LYS A 9 17.53 18.80 34.06
CA LYS A 9 16.54 19.87 34.07
C LYS A 9 16.86 20.93 35.15
N PRO A 10 16.56 22.21 34.91
CA PRO A 10 16.14 22.80 33.63
C PRO A 10 17.32 22.91 32.65
N TYR A 11 17.10 22.60 31.37
CA TYR A 11 18.18 22.57 30.37
C TYR A 11 18.58 23.96 29.86
N GLN A 12 17.66 24.93 29.90
CA GLN A 12 17.90 26.30 29.44
C GLN A 12 18.19 27.23 30.64
N GLY A 13 19.25 28.03 30.51
CA GLY A 13 19.55 29.13 31.44
C GLY A 13 18.80 30.43 31.08
N LEU A 14 19.34 31.58 31.47
CA LEU A 14 18.84 32.93 31.07
C LEU A 14 19.09 33.26 29.56
N GLY A 15 19.01 32.27 28.67
CA GLY A 15 19.30 32.37 27.23
C GLY A 15 18.90 31.11 26.45
N THR A 16 19.12 31.10 25.13
CA THR A 16 18.73 30.00 24.22
C THR A 16 19.70 28.81 24.17
N SER A 17 20.84 28.87 24.88
CA SER A 17 21.88 27.82 24.88
C SER A 17 21.83 26.94 26.14
N ILE A 18 22.27 25.68 25.99
CA ILE A 18 22.45 24.73 27.09
C ILE A 18 23.89 24.85 27.60
N PRO A 19 24.14 25.05 28.91
CA PRO A 19 25.50 25.13 29.43
C PRO A 19 26.29 23.85 29.16
N TYR A 20 27.48 23.97 28.56
CA TYR A 20 28.40 22.86 28.23
C TYR A 20 27.89 21.84 27.20
N TRP A 21 26.75 22.08 26.55
CA TRP A 21 26.19 21.15 25.58
C TRP A 21 25.69 21.88 24.34
N ASP A 22 26.11 21.41 23.17
CA ASP A 22 25.64 21.87 21.87
C ASP A 22 24.79 20.79 21.21
N PHE A 23 23.83 21.18 20.39
CA PHE A 23 22.95 20.27 19.68
C PHE A 23 22.87 20.61 18.18
N LEU A 24 22.56 19.62 17.36
CA LEU A 24 22.51 19.74 15.90
C LEU A 24 21.37 18.91 15.28
N GLY A 25 21.10 19.19 14.01
CA GLY A 25 20.08 18.50 13.23
C GLY A 25 18.66 18.83 13.68
N SER A 26 17.83 17.80 13.79
CA SER A 26 16.41 17.86 14.19
C SER A 26 16.18 17.97 15.70
N THR A 27 17.26 18.09 16.48
CA THR A 27 17.18 18.09 17.95
C THR A 27 16.34 19.26 18.47
N MET A 28 15.32 18.96 19.28
CA MET A 28 14.43 19.94 19.90
C MET A 28 14.58 19.90 21.43
N VAL A 29 14.90 21.05 22.00
CA VAL A 29 15.06 21.22 23.45
C VAL A 29 13.75 21.76 24.04
N THR A 30 13.17 21.06 25.01
CA THR A 30 11.98 21.49 25.75
C THR A 30 12.29 21.55 27.25
N ASN A 31 11.39 22.10 28.08
CA ASN A 31 11.58 22.09 29.54
C ASN A 31 11.55 20.69 30.16
N ASN A 32 11.00 19.69 29.46
CA ASN A 32 10.73 18.35 30.00
C ASN A 32 11.60 17.26 29.39
N TYR A 33 12.16 17.46 28.22
CA TYR A 33 13.00 16.49 27.52
C TYR A 33 13.76 17.18 26.39
N ILE A 34 14.82 16.53 25.94
CA ILE A 34 15.54 16.88 24.71
C ILE A 34 15.26 15.78 23.70
N ARG A 35 14.54 16.11 22.64
CA ARG A 35 14.17 15.18 21.59
C ARG A 35 15.23 15.20 20.50
N LEU A 36 15.95 14.10 20.29
CA LEU A 36 16.97 13.99 19.24
C LEU A 36 16.32 13.87 17.86
N THR A 37 15.36 12.96 17.72
CA THR A 37 14.53 12.80 16.53
C THR A 37 13.07 12.64 16.94
N GLY A 38 12.15 13.04 16.06
CA GLY A 38 10.72 12.82 16.24
C GLY A 38 10.21 11.59 15.50
N ASP A 39 8.93 11.28 15.69
CA ASP A 39 8.21 10.23 14.94
C ASP A 39 7.91 10.69 13.49
N LEU A 40 8.97 11.04 12.76
CA LEU A 40 9.03 11.53 11.38
C LEU A 40 10.21 10.85 10.68
N GLN A 41 10.08 10.62 9.37
CA GLN A 41 11.13 9.98 8.56
C GLN A 41 12.30 10.93 8.30
N SER A 42 13.46 10.34 8.00
CA SER A 42 14.66 11.05 7.54
C SER A 42 15.13 12.16 8.50
N GLN A 43 14.86 12.02 9.80
CA GLN A 43 15.39 12.89 10.84
C GLN A 43 16.75 12.40 11.31
N SER A 44 17.62 13.34 11.64
CA SER A 44 18.90 13.08 12.30
C SER A 44 19.15 14.19 13.31
N GLY A 45 19.55 13.85 14.52
CA GLY A 45 19.79 14.83 15.58
C GLY A 45 20.77 14.32 16.61
N ALA A 46 21.55 15.23 17.17
CA ALA A 46 22.54 14.89 18.19
C ALA A 46 22.69 16.02 19.22
N ILE A 47 23.16 15.64 20.41
CA ILE A 47 23.60 16.53 21.47
C ILE A 47 24.98 16.10 21.97
N TRP A 48 25.89 17.06 22.11
CA TRP A 48 27.30 16.85 22.37
C TRP A 48 27.79 17.73 23.52
N ASN A 49 28.60 17.17 24.39
CA ASN A 49 29.28 17.92 25.43
C ASN A 49 30.45 18.70 24.83
N THR A 50 30.59 19.98 25.18
CA THR A 50 31.64 20.85 24.66
C THR A 50 32.94 20.74 25.45
N VAL A 51 32.95 20.00 26.57
CA VAL A 51 34.10 19.84 27.46
C VAL A 51 34.68 18.44 27.28
N ALA A 52 35.99 18.35 27.05
CA ALA A 52 36.67 17.06 26.97
C ALA A 52 36.70 16.38 28.35
N CYS A 53 36.40 15.08 28.39
CA CYS A 53 36.37 14.31 29.63
C CYS A 53 37.73 13.70 29.92
N TYR A 54 38.33 14.11 31.04
CA TYR A 54 39.63 13.61 31.51
C TYR A 54 39.50 12.54 32.61
N LEU A 55 38.28 12.08 32.90
CA LEU A 55 38.03 11.06 33.91
C LEU A 55 38.47 9.69 33.41
N ARG A 56 39.28 8.99 34.21
CA ARG A 56 39.74 7.64 33.92
C ARG A 56 38.68 6.59 34.26
N HIS A 57 37.97 6.81 35.36
CA HIS A 57 36.94 5.94 35.88
C HIS A 57 35.65 6.71 36.02
N TRP A 58 34.63 6.29 35.28
CA TRP A 58 33.39 7.04 35.22
C TRP A 58 32.16 6.17 35.05
N GLU A 59 31.03 6.71 35.50
CA GLU A 59 29.71 6.16 35.27
C GLU A 59 28.81 7.23 34.64
N MET A 60 28.28 6.92 33.46
CA MET A 60 27.27 7.72 32.78
C MET A 60 25.90 7.09 32.97
N GLN A 61 25.01 7.76 33.69
CA GLN A 61 23.62 7.37 33.81
C GLN A 61 22.76 8.15 32.82
N ILE A 62 22.13 7.42 31.91
CA ILE A 62 21.25 7.93 30.87
C ILE A 62 19.80 7.65 31.28
N HIS A 63 19.00 8.70 31.33
CA HIS A 63 17.55 8.64 31.53
C HIS A 63 16.88 9.03 30.22
N PHE A 64 16.15 8.10 29.60
CA PHE A 64 15.64 8.24 28.24
C PHE A 64 14.25 7.62 28.08
N LYS A 65 13.57 8.01 27.00
CA LYS A 65 12.29 7.45 26.57
C LYS A 65 12.27 7.33 25.05
N VAL A 66 11.91 6.14 24.57
CA VAL A 66 11.72 5.88 23.13
C VAL A 66 10.27 5.52 22.89
N HIS A 67 9.61 6.26 22.00
CA HIS A 67 8.21 6.04 21.67
C HIS A 67 7.91 6.37 20.21
N GLY A 68 6.92 5.68 19.64
CA GLY A 68 6.54 5.84 18.24
C GLY A 68 5.19 5.21 17.94
N ARG A 69 4.53 5.66 16.87
CA ARG A 69 3.21 5.14 16.46
C ARG A 69 3.24 3.68 15.99
N GLY A 70 4.40 3.21 15.53
CA GLY A 70 4.62 1.81 15.11
C GLY A 70 4.59 0.84 16.29
N ARG A 71 3.78 -0.23 16.20
CA ARG A 71 3.71 -1.32 17.20
C ARG A 71 4.81 -2.37 16.99
N ASP A 72 4.99 -2.80 15.74
CA ASP A 72 5.91 -3.90 15.37
C ASP A 72 7.01 -3.45 14.39
N LEU A 73 6.95 -2.20 13.93
CA LEU A 73 7.97 -1.56 13.09
C LEU A 73 8.67 -0.50 13.93
N PHE A 74 9.99 -0.55 13.91
CA PHE A 74 10.85 0.24 14.78
C PHE A 74 11.74 1.16 13.95
N GLY A 75 12.03 2.36 14.41
CA GLY A 75 13.10 3.18 13.84
C GLY A 75 14.47 2.59 14.18
N ASP A 76 15.53 3.18 13.64
CA ASP A 76 16.88 2.64 13.76
C ASP A 76 17.34 2.63 15.23
N GLY A 77 17.11 3.72 15.98
CA GLY A 77 17.41 3.80 17.40
C GLY A 77 18.27 5.02 17.72
N PHE A 78 19.10 4.91 18.77
CA PHE A 78 20.05 5.96 19.13
C PHE A 78 21.37 5.39 19.66
N ALA A 79 22.41 6.21 19.66
CA ALA A 79 23.73 5.81 20.14
C ALA A 79 24.29 6.82 21.14
N PHE A 80 24.99 6.31 22.15
CA PHE A 80 25.83 7.08 23.05
C PHE A 80 27.30 6.99 22.59
N TRP A 81 27.99 8.12 22.66
CA TRP A 81 29.32 8.30 22.10
C TRP A 81 30.30 8.81 23.15
N TYR A 82 31.51 8.23 23.13
CA TYR A 82 32.71 8.77 23.76
C TYR A 82 33.82 8.80 22.72
N VAL A 83 34.00 9.93 22.03
CA VAL A 83 34.79 10.02 20.78
C VAL A 83 35.70 11.24 20.72
N LYS A 84 36.76 11.14 19.92
CA LYS A 84 37.74 12.22 19.73
C LYS A 84 37.18 13.46 19.02
N GLU A 85 36.32 13.25 18.02
CA GLU A 85 35.78 14.31 17.16
C GLU A 85 34.26 14.44 17.38
N PRO A 86 33.80 15.39 18.22
CA PRO A 86 32.37 15.61 18.47
C PRO A 86 31.70 16.35 17.30
N MET A 87 30.36 16.38 17.30
CA MET A 87 29.54 17.16 16.36
C MET A 87 29.73 16.82 14.87
N MET A 88 30.24 15.63 14.57
CA MET A 88 30.33 15.12 13.20
C MET A 88 29.07 14.31 12.88
N GLY A 89 28.23 14.83 11.98
CA GLY A 89 27.07 14.10 11.46
C GLY A 89 27.47 12.98 10.51
N GLY A 90 26.64 11.94 10.43
CA GLY A 90 26.83 10.81 9.53
C GLY A 90 25.70 9.80 9.64
N ASP A 91 25.88 8.68 8.94
CA ASP A 91 24.83 7.67 8.76
C ASP A 91 24.64 6.78 10.00
N VAL A 92 25.65 6.69 10.87
CA VAL A 92 25.63 5.80 12.05
C VAL A 92 24.86 6.47 13.19
N PHE A 93 23.55 6.22 13.22
CA PHE A 93 22.62 6.78 14.21
C PHE A 93 22.73 8.30 14.34
N GLY A 94 23.03 8.99 13.23
CA GLY A 94 23.20 10.44 13.17
C GLY A 94 24.62 10.95 13.45
N SER A 95 25.61 10.06 13.60
CA SER A 95 27.03 10.42 13.77
C SER A 95 27.96 9.74 12.76
N LYS A 96 29.23 10.17 12.78
CA LYS A 96 30.28 9.74 11.86
C LYS A 96 30.61 8.26 12.04
N ASP A 97 30.66 7.55 10.91
CA ASP A 97 30.95 6.13 10.82
C ASP A 97 32.38 5.73 11.23
N TYR A 98 33.40 6.30 10.60
CA TYR A 98 34.80 6.07 10.97
C TYR A 98 35.18 6.91 12.20
N PHE A 99 34.62 6.57 13.36
CA PHE A 99 34.90 7.24 14.63
C PHE A 99 36.09 6.63 15.37
N THR A 100 36.75 7.46 16.19
CA THR A 100 37.79 7.01 17.12
C THR A 100 37.26 7.16 18.55
N GLY A 101 36.96 6.05 19.21
CA GLY A 101 36.39 6.03 20.56
C GLY A 101 35.51 4.82 20.85
N LEU A 102 34.52 5.02 21.72
CA LEU A 102 33.51 4.04 22.12
C LEU A 102 32.12 4.52 21.64
N ALA A 103 31.35 3.59 21.09
CA ALA A 103 29.93 3.74 20.84
C ALA A 103 29.14 2.67 21.60
N ILE A 104 28.12 3.07 22.34
CA ILE A 104 27.08 2.18 22.86
C ILE A 104 25.85 2.37 21.99
N ILE A 105 25.42 1.30 21.35
CA ILE A 105 24.37 1.33 20.33
C ILE A 105 23.10 0.76 20.95
N ILE A 106 22.04 1.55 20.90
CA ILE A 106 20.72 1.22 21.42
C ILE A 106 19.81 1.10 20.20
N ASP A 107 19.84 -0.10 19.61
CA ASP A 107 19.18 -0.40 18.35
C ASP A 107 17.75 -0.86 18.60
N THR A 108 16.79 -0.21 17.96
CA THR A 108 15.38 -0.58 18.08
C THR A 108 14.89 -1.47 16.95
N TYR A 109 15.62 -1.58 15.84
CA TYR A 109 15.20 -2.32 14.64
C TYR A 109 16.14 -3.49 14.32
N SER A 110 15.59 -4.56 13.73
CA SER A 110 16.40 -5.72 13.35
C SER A 110 16.68 -5.65 11.86
N ASN A 111 17.92 -5.35 11.46
CA ASN A 111 18.30 -5.42 10.05
C ASN A 111 18.74 -6.84 9.66
N HIS A 112 18.92 -7.76 10.62
CA HIS A 112 19.38 -9.11 10.35
C HIS A 112 18.27 -10.15 10.08
N ASN A 113 18.15 -10.60 8.83
CA ASN A 113 17.27 -11.72 8.44
C ASN A 113 18.00 -13.09 8.55
N GLY A 114 18.01 -13.73 9.73
CA GLY A 114 18.67 -15.04 9.89
C GLY A 114 18.37 -15.83 11.18
N PRO A 115 18.87 -17.07 11.30
CA PRO A 115 18.65 -17.97 12.45
C PRO A 115 19.22 -17.46 13.80
N HIS A 116 19.91 -16.32 13.78
CA HIS A 116 20.46 -15.63 14.96
C HIS A 116 19.79 -14.26 15.22
N ASN A 117 18.56 -14.06 14.73
CA ASN A 117 17.73 -12.89 15.06
C ASN A 117 17.48 -12.84 16.58
N HIS A 118 18.14 -11.92 17.27
CA HIS A 118 17.86 -11.62 18.68
C HIS A 118 16.66 -10.68 18.78
N GLY A 119 15.88 -10.76 19.86
CA GLY A 119 14.78 -9.83 20.06
C GLY A 119 15.27 -8.38 20.12
N HIS A 120 14.67 -7.48 19.35
CA HIS A 120 14.90 -6.04 19.47
C HIS A 120 13.84 -5.41 20.40
N PRO A 121 14.13 -4.28 21.06
CA PRO A 121 15.37 -3.51 21.01
C PRO A 121 16.59 -4.20 21.66
N TYR A 122 17.77 -3.94 21.12
CA TYR A 122 19.03 -4.60 21.45
C TYR A 122 20.12 -3.56 21.76
N ILE A 123 20.92 -3.83 22.79
CA ILE A 123 22.01 -2.95 23.23
C ILE A 123 23.34 -3.65 22.96
N SER A 124 24.22 -2.97 22.23
CA SER A 124 25.56 -3.45 21.90
C SER A 124 26.63 -2.37 22.12
N ALA A 125 27.90 -2.75 22.05
CA ALA A 125 29.03 -1.83 22.18
C ALA A 125 30.05 -2.08 21.08
N MET A 126 30.63 -0.99 20.57
CA MET A 126 31.68 -0.99 19.56
C MET A 126 32.80 -0.04 19.98
N VAL A 127 34.04 -0.53 19.93
CA VAL A 127 35.23 0.32 20.08
C VAL A 127 35.92 0.40 18.74
N ASN A 128 36.20 1.62 18.30
CA ASN A 128 36.78 1.89 16.99
C ASN A 128 37.96 2.84 17.13
N ASN A 129 38.99 2.62 16.32
CA ASN A 129 40.16 3.46 16.22
C ASN A 129 40.15 4.37 14.97
N GLY A 130 39.02 4.41 14.25
CA GLY A 130 38.82 5.16 13.01
C GLY A 130 39.02 4.32 11.74
N THR A 131 39.22 3.00 11.85
CA THR A 131 39.44 2.11 10.69
C THR A 131 38.26 1.20 10.38
N LEU A 132 37.40 0.94 11.36
CA LEU A 132 36.27 0.01 11.22
C LEU A 132 35.02 0.77 10.79
N HIS A 133 34.23 0.18 9.90
CA HIS A 133 32.93 0.66 9.45
C HIS A 133 31.82 0.00 10.28
N TYR A 134 30.80 0.78 10.64
CA TYR A 134 29.55 0.24 11.19
C TYR A 134 28.60 -0.17 10.07
N ASP A 135 28.38 -1.47 9.96
CA ASP A 135 27.52 -2.07 8.94
C ASP A 135 26.08 -2.13 9.47
N HIS A 136 25.25 -1.21 8.96
CA HIS A 136 23.82 -1.15 9.30
C HIS A 136 23.07 -2.42 8.86
N ASP A 137 23.46 -3.05 7.76
CA ASP A 137 22.79 -4.27 7.25
C ASP A 137 23.05 -5.48 8.17
N ARG A 138 24.06 -5.39 9.04
CA ARG A 138 24.45 -6.45 9.99
C ARG A 138 24.33 -6.04 11.45
N ASP A 139 23.63 -4.94 11.75
CA ASP A 139 23.49 -4.35 13.09
C ASP A 139 24.86 -4.16 13.81
N GLY A 140 25.94 -3.99 13.03
CA GLY A 140 27.33 -3.90 13.54
C GLY A 140 27.88 -5.15 14.22
N THR A 141 27.29 -6.32 14.01
CA THR A 141 27.70 -7.58 14.66
C THR A 141 29.16 -7.98 14.40
N HIS A 142 29.77 -7.54 13.29
CA HIS A 142 31.18 -7.82 12.96
C HIS A 142 32.18 -6.99 13.76
N THR A 143 31.73 -5.91 14.41
CA THR A 143 32.56 -4.99 15.22
C THR A 143 32.10 -4.91 16.68
N GLN A 144 31.17 -5.78 17.06
CA GLN A 144 30.59 -5.85 18.40
C GLN A 144 31.57 -6.46 19.42
N LEU A 145 31.64 -5.86 20.61
CA LEU A 145 32.57 -6.25 21.67
C LEU A 145 32.12 -7.46 22.51
N SER A 146 30.82 -7.73 22.59
CA SER A 146 30.23 -8.79 23.42
C SER A 146 28.80 -9.09 22.99
N SER A 147 28.23 -10.21 23.42
CA SER A 147 26.90 -10.72 23.02
C SER A 147 25.69 -9.84 23.37
N GLY A 148 25.90 -8.57 23.73
CA GLY A 148 24.90 -7.54 23.97
C GLY A 148 23.80 -7.97 24.94
N CYS A 149 22.68 -7.24 24.96
CA CYS A 149 21.48 -7.75 25.60
C CYS A 149 20.20 -7.19 24.95
N VAL A 150 19.12 -7.97 25.09
CA VAL A 150 17.77 -7.56 24.68
C VAL A 150 17.13 -6.73 25.80
N ALA A 151 16.69 -5.52 25.49
CA ALA A 151 16.06 -4.61 26.44
C ALA A 151 14.80 -3.97 25.85
N LYS A 152 13.61 -4.36 26.34
CA LYS A 152 12.32 -3.89 25.80
C LYS A 152 11.91 -2.52 26.37
N PHE A 153 12.63 -1.46 26.02
CA PHE A 153 12.42 -0.10 26.54
C PHE A 153 11.43 0.77 25.73
N ARG A 154 11.04 0.33 24.53
CA ARG A 154 10.16 1.09 23.62
C ARG A 154 8.72 1.12 24.12
N ASN A 155 8.05 2.28 24.01
CA ASN A 155 6.61 2.45 24.27
C ASN A 155 6.18 2.01 25.68
N LEU A 156 7.08 2.08 26.66
CA LEU A 156 6.74 1.88 28.06
C LEU A 156 6.02 3.12 28.62
N GLU A 157 5.09 2.89 29.54
CA GLU A 157 4.35 3.99 30.20
C GLU A 157 5.30 4.84 31.06
N HIS A 158 6.28 4.20 31.70
CA HIS A 158 7.35 4.82 32.49
C HIS A 158 8.62 5.05 31.68
N ASP A 159 9.54 5.82 32.27
CA ASP A 159 10.81 6.18 31.65
C ASP A 159 11.89 5.12 31.94
N SER A 160 12.88 5.00 31.05
CA SER A 160 13.92 3.97 31.12
C SER A 160 15.26 4.53 31.58
N TYR A 161 16.02 3.72 32.31
CA TYR A 161 17.35 4.09 32.80
C TYR A 161 18.41 3.11 32.30
N MET A 162 19.57 3.65 31.93
CA MET A 162 20.76 2.90 31.57
C MET A 162 21.96 3.48 32.32
N SER A 163 22.85 2.63 32.80
CA SER A 163 24.13 3.01 33.40
C SER A 163 25.26 2.38 32.59
N ILE A 164 26.17 3.21 32.11
CA ILE A 164 27.39 2.83 31.41
C ILE A 164 28.55 3.12 32.35
N LYS A 165 29.18 2.07 32.86
CA LYS A 165 30.28 2.15 33.81
C LYS A 165 31.57 1.71 33.13
N TYR A 166 32.58 2.57 33.15
CA TYR A 166 33.92 2.26 32.70
C TYR A 166 34.89 2.43 33.86
N ALA A 167 35.42 1.32 34.37
CA ALA A 167 36.37 1.31 35.48
C ALA A 167 37.32 0.12 35.37
N HIS A 168 38.58 0.30 35.76
CA HIS A 168 39.60 -0.77 35.75
C HIS A 168 39.69 -1.55 34.42
N ASP A 169 39.63 -0.85 33.29
CA ASP A 169 39.65 -1.44 31.93
C ASP A 169 38.48 -2.39 31.63
N ALA A 170 37.40 -2.30 32.41
CA ALA A 170 36.16 -3.01 32.18
C ALA A 170 35.03 -2.03 31.84
N LEU A 171 34.28 -2.35 30.78
CA LEU A 171 33.06 -1.68 30.37
C LEU A 171 31.87 -2.53 30.81
N THR A 172 31.02 -1.99 31.68
CA THR A 172 29.80 -2.64 32.17
C THR A 172 28.60 -1.78 31.82
N VAL A 173 27.62 -2.37 31.14
CA VAL A 173 26.35 -1.72 30.82
C VAL A 173 25.25 -2.36 31.66
N MET A 174 24.43 -1.55 32.31
CA MET A 174 23.32 -1.98 33.14
C MET A 174 22.06 -1.20 32.76
N THR A 175 20.88 -1.81 32.91
CA THR A 175 19.59 -1.18 32.59
C THR A 175 18.56 -1.37 33.70
N ASP A 176 17.69 -0.39 33.88
CA ASP A 176 16.45 -0.51 34.64
C ASP A 176 15.28 -0.14 33.72
N ILE A 177 14.74 -1.16 33.07
CA ILE A 177 13.61 -1.07 32.14
C ILE A 177 12.28 -1.33 32.85
N GLU A 178 12.29 -1.95 34.03
CA GLU A 178 11.08 -2.30 34.79
C GLU A 178 10.68 -1.18 35.77
N ASN A 179 11.45 -0.10 35.84
CA ASN A 179 11.28 1.03 36.77
C ASN A 179 11.16 0.57 38.23
N LYS A 180 12.03 -0.38 38.62
CA LYS A 180 12.10 -0.93 39.98
C LYS A 180 13.12 -0.20 40.85
N GLY A 181 13.88 0.72 40.29
CA GLY A 181 15.00 1.39 40.95
C GLY A 181 16.22 0.49 41.12
N ILE A 182 16.29 -0.63 40.38
CA ILE A 182 17.36 -1.63 40.48
C ILE A 182 17.93 -1.86 39.08
N PHE A 183 19.19 -1.47 38.89
CA PHE A 183 19.94 -1.73 37.67
C PHE A 183 20.28 -3.21 37.55
N LYS A 184 19.88 -3.83 36.44
CA LYS A 184 20.27 -5.20 36.05
C LYS A 184 21.42 -5.14 35.06
N GLU A 185 22.42 -5.99 35.24
CA GLU A 185 23.53 -6.09 34.29
C GLU A 185 23.05 -6.58 32.92
N CYS A 186 23.40 -5.85 31.87
CA CYS A 186 23.14 -6.17 30.47
C CYS A 186 24.31 -6.99 29.92
N PHE A 187 25.51 -6.43 29.96
CA PHE A 187 26.77 -7.13 29.66
C PHE A 187 27.96 -6.44 30.32
N SER A 188 29.07 -7.17 30.45
CA SER A 188 30.35 -6.66 30.95
C SER A 188 31.52 -7.20 30.11
N VAL A 189 32.44 -6.32 29.74
CA VAL A 189 33.60 -6.65 28.88
C VAL A 189 34.87 -6.12 29.53
N ALA A 190 35.83 -7.01 29.77
CA ALA A 190 37.14 -6.65 30.29
C ALA A 190 38.17 -6.39 29.17
N GLY A 191 39.24 -5.67 29.51
CA GLY A 191 40.33 -5.36 28.58
C GLY A 191 39.92 -4.37 27.48
N VAL A 192 39.00 -3.45 27.80
CA VAL A 192 38.69 -2.29 26.98
C VAL A 192 39.60 -1.15 27.42
N LYS A 193 40.34 -0.56 26.48
CA LYS A 193 41.24 0.57 26.71
C LYS A 193 40.71 1.80 26.00
N LEU A 194 40.27 2.79 26.78
CA LEU A 194 39.78 4.08 26.29
C LEU A 194 40.75 5.22 26.64
N PRO A 195 41.06 6.13 25.69
CA PRO A 195 41.87 7.32 25.95
C PRO A 195 41.12 8.34 26.81
N VAL A 196 41.83 9.26 27.45
CA VAL A 196 41.24 10.43 28.12
C VAL A 196 41.26 11.65 27.19
N GLY A 197 40.43 12.66 27.46
CA GLY A 197 40.35 13.90 26.68
C GLY A 197 39.41 13.80 25.47
N TYR A 198 38.48 12.84 25.46
CA TYR A 198 37.46 12.70 24.41
C TYR A 198 36.13 13.32 24.85
N TYR A 199 35.21 13.45 23.91
CA TYR A 199 33.93 14.13 24.11
C TYR A 199 32.78 13.14 24.21
N LEU A 200 31.77 13.51 25.00
CA LEU A 200 30.57 12.73 25.24
C LEU A 200 29.43 13.24 24.35
N GLY A 201 28.61 12.35 23.83
CA GLY A 201 27.44 12.74 23.05
C GLY A 201 26.39 11.67 22.92
N VAL A 202 25.21 12.07 22.46
CA VAL A 202 24.12 11.17 22.11
C VAL A 202 23.54 11.62 20.78
N SER A 203 23.36 10.69 19.85
CA SER A 203 22.75 10.96 18.55
C SER A 203 21.68 9.92 18.23
N ALA A 204 20.70 10.32 17.43
CA ALA A 204 19.68 9.44 16.88
C ALA A 204 19.45 9.77 15.41
N ALA A 205 19.05 8.77 14.64
CA ALA A 205 18.59 8.94 13.27
C ALA A 205 17.36 8.06 13.02
N THR A 206 16.57 8.44 12.02
CA THR A 206 15.41 7.68 11.55
C THR A 206 15.50 7.57 10.03
N GLY A 207 15.48 6.35 9.49
CA GLY A 207 15.29 6.11 8.06
C GLY A 207 13.81 6.10 7.63
N ASP A 208 13.42 5.04 6.93
CA ASP A 208 12.04 4.80 6.47
C ASP A 208 11.07 4.52 7.63
N LEU A 209 11.60 4.01 8.75
CA LEU A 209 10.87 3.78 9.99
C LEU A 209 11.24 4.83 11.04
N THR A 210 10.29 5.12 11.93
CA THR A 210 10.33 6.33 12.75
C THR A 210 10.17 6.03 14.23
N ASP A 211 10.91 6.79 15.03
CA ASP A 211 10.77 6.84 16.49
C ASP A 211 11.15 8.19 17.03
N ALA A 212 10.43 8.60 18.07
CA ALA A 212 10.83 9.72 18.90
C ALA A 212 11.83 9.26 19.97
N HIS A 213 13.00 9.88 19.97
CA HIS A 213 14.09 9.61 20.91
C HIS A 213 14.24 10.79 21.88
N ASP A 214 13.73 10.62 23.09
CA ASP A 214 13.74 11.66 24.12
C ASP A 214 14.80 11.36 25.19
N ILE A 215 15.75 12.28 25.37
CA ILE A 215 16.74 12.27 26.44
C ILE A 215 16.25 13.18 27.57
N ILE A 216 16.06 12.61 28.76
CA ILE A 216 15.59 13.32 29.96
C ILE A 216 16.76 13.78 30.82
N SER A 217 17.79 12.97 31.01
CA SER A 217 19.02 13.43 31.67
C SER A 217 20.22 12.55 31.39
N LEU A 218 21.40 13.17 31.39
CA LEU A 218 22.71 12.52 31.37
C LEU A 218 23.41 12.90 32.67
N LYS A 219 23.85 11.93 33.47
CA LYS A 219 24.51 12.20 34.75
C LYS A 219 25.85 11.48 34.80
N MET A 220 26.92 12.25 34.88
CA MET A 220 28.27 11.72 34.98
C MET A 220 28.73 11.66 36.43
N PHE A 221 29.26 10.51 36.84
CA PHE A 221 29.86 10.30 38.15
C PHE A 221 31.32 9.90 37.98
N ASP A 222 32.18 10.52 38.79
CA ASP A 222 33.57 10.14 38.93
C ASP A 222 33.66 8.94 39.88
N LEU A 223 34.33 7.89 39.44
CA LEU A 223 34.56 6.67 40.20
C LEU A 223 36.03 6.52 40.63
N SER A 224 36.86 7.51 40.33
CA SER A 224 38.29 7.48 40.62
C SER A 224 38.54 7.47 42.12
N THR A 225 39.51 6.68 42.54
CA THR A 225 40.01 6.64 43.91
C THR A 225 41.38 7.32 44.00
N PRO A 226 41.81 7.80 45.18
CA PRO A 226 43.11 8.47 45.32
C PRO A 226 44.32 7.64 44.88
N ASP A 227 44.20 6.31 44.86
CA ASP A 227 45.26 5.40 44.41
C ASP A 227 45.36 5.30 42.87
N ASP A 228 44.33 5.75 42.14
CA ASP A 228 44.27 5.68 40.67
C ASP A 228 45.12 6.77 39.98
N ASP A 229 45.46 7.84 40.70
CA ASP A 229 46.26 8.98 40.20
C ASP A 229 47.74 8.62 39.92
N VAL A 230 48.19 7.44 40.36
CA VAL A 230 49.57 6.94 40.16
C VAL A 230 49.75 6.22 38.81
N LEU A 231 48.66 5.99 38.08
CA LEU A 231 48.65 5.14 36.87
C LEU A 231 49.02 5.92 35.58
N GLU A 232 49.53 5.20 34.58
CA GLU A 232 49.97 5.70 33.24
C GLU A 232 49.06 6.76 32.59
N ASN A 233 49.69 7.77 31.95
CA ASN A 233 49.00 8.78 31.12
C ASN A 233 48.34 8.11 29.89
N ARG A 234 47.01 8.26 29.77
CA ARG A 234 46.17 7.68 28.72
C ARG A 234 45.73 8.68 27.64
N GLU A 235 46.30 9.87 27.57
CA GLU A 235 45.95 10.87 26.55
C GLU A 235 46.26 10.37 25.12
N ASN A 236 47.32 9.56 24.96
CA ASN A 236 47.84 9.16 23.65
C ASN A 236 47.65 7.67 23.31
N ILE A 237 46.91 6.90 24.10
CA ILE A 237 46.62 5.51 23.74
C ILE A 237 45.59 5.47 22.61
N MET A 238 45.62 4.42 21.79
CA MET A 238 44.56 4.18 20.81
C MET A 238 43.44 3.36 21.45
N PRO A 239 42.17 3.69 21.18
CA PRO A 239 41.05 2.91 21.69
C PRO A 239 41.11 1.49 21.14
N SER A 240 41.00 0.49 22.03
CA SER A 240 41.07 -0.92 21.65
C SER A 240 40.33 -1.81 22.65
N ALA A 241 39.93 -2.99 22.20
CA ALA A 241 39.35 -4.02 23.05
C ALA A 241 40.04 -5.37 22.78
N SER A 242 40.21 -6.16 23.84
CA SER A 242 40.90 -7.46 23.76
C SER A 242 40.03 -8.60 23.22
N PHE A 243 38.70 -8.46 23.26
CA PHE A 243 37.75 -9.45 22.79
C PHE A 243 36.75 -8.81 21.82
N PHE A 244 36.61 -9.43 20.65
CA PHE A 244 35.57 -9.15 19.67
C PHE A 244 34.77 -10.43 19.44
N GLU A 245 33.48 -10.31 19.20
CA GLU A 245 32.67 -11.48 18.86
C GLU A 245 33.06 -12.03 17.48
N PRO A 246 33.13 -13.36 17.27
CA PRO A 246 33.45 -13.91 15.96
C PRO A 246 32.44 -13.44 14.89
N PRO A 247 32.88 -13.09 13.67
CA PRO A 247 32.00 -12.70 12.59
C PRO A 247 30.95 -13.78 12.32
N ARG A 248 29.67 -13.41 12.27
CA ARG A 248 28.57 -14.33 11.98
C ARG A 248 28.39 -14.49 10.48
N ASP A 249 28.06 -15.71 10.03
CA ASP A 249 27.70 -15.98 8.63
C ASP A 249 26.38 -15.28 8.29
N HIS A 250 26.40 -14.35 7.34
CA HIS A 250 25.21 -13.65 6.85
C HIS A 250 24.85 -14.15 5.45
N ILE A 251 23.55 -14.40 5.23
CA ILE A 251 22.99 -14.65 3.91
C ILE A 251 22.62 -13.28 3.35
N GLU A 252 23.37 -12.79 2.35
CA GLU A 252 23.09 -11.50 1.72
C GLU A 252 21.62 -11.43 1.26
N ASP A 253 20.90 -10.41 1.73
CA ASP A 253 19.59 -10.08 1.18
C ASP A 253 19.76 -9.72 -0.32
N PRO A 254 18.95 -10.31 -1.23
CA PRO A 254 19.12 -10.05 -2.65
C PRO A 254 18.85 -8.56 -2.95
N LYS A 255 19.90 -7.82 -3.32
CA LYS A 255 19.80 -6.40 -3.75
C LYS A 255 18.63 -6.20 -4.71
N PRO A 256 17.70 -5.24 -4.45
CA PRO A 256 16.67 -4.89 -5.42
C PRO A 256 17.32 -4.17 -6.60
N SER A 257 17.74 -4.93 -7.61
CA SER A 257 18.26 -4.39 -8.86
C SER A 257 17.09 -3.82 -9.69
N SER A 258 16.92 -2.50 -9.67
CA SER A 258 15.88 -1.79 -10.43
C SER A 258 15.90 -2.12 -11.93
N LEU A 259 17.09 -2.48 -12.46
CA LEU A 259 17.28 -2.89 -13.85
C LEU A 259 16.84 -4.35 -14.14
N SER A 260 16.87 -5.24 -13.15
CA SER A 260 16.41 -6.63 -13.28
C SER A 260 14.89 -6.71 -13.18
N THR A 261 14.29 -5.90 -12.30
CA THR A 261 12.83 -5.77 -12.17
C THR A 261 12.20 -5.28 -13.47
N TRP A 262 12.80 -4.27 -14.13
CA TRP A 262 12.32 -3.78 -15.44
C TRP A 262 12.46 -4.84 -16.55
N LYS A 263 13.56 -5.59 -16.58
CA LYS A 263 13.75 -6.71 -17.52
C LYS A 263 12.73 -7.84 -17.29
N LYS A 264 12.46 -8.21 -16.04
CA LYS A 264 11.45 -9.23 -15.68
C LYS A 264 10.03 -8.77 -16.02
N ILE A 265 9.72 -7.49 -15.81
CA ILE A 265 8.43 -6.88 -16.19
C ILE A 265 8.26 -6.83 -17.71
N LEU A 266 9.29 -6.43 -18.46
CA LEU A 266 9.25 -6.46 -19.93
C LEU A 266 9.11 -7.88 -20.46
N LEU A 267 9.80 -8.86 -19.86
CA LEU A 267 9.66 -10.28 -20.19
C LEU A 267 8.26 -10.80 -19.92
N LEU A 268 7.60 -10.30 -18.86
CA LEU A 268 6.23 -10.65 -18.53
C LEU A 268 5.22 -10.02 -19.50
N ILE A 269 5.36 -8.73 -19.79
CA ILE A 269 4.51 -8.04 -20.79
C ILE A 269 4.68 -8.73 -22.15
N PHE A 270 5.92 -9.06 -22.53
CA PHE A 270 6.23 -9.83 -23.73
C PHE A 270 5.64 -11.25 -23.68
N GLY A 271 5.75 -11.95 -22.55
CA GLY A 271 5.18 -13.28 -22.35
C GLY A 271 3.66 -13.30 -22.47
N VAL A 272 2.97 -12.31 -21.90
CA VAL A 272 1.52 -12.14 -22.06
C VAL A 272 1.17 -11.81 -23.50
N ILE A 273 1.90 -10.92 -24.17
CA ILE A 273 1.71 -10.58 -25.59
C ILE A 273 1.92 -11.82 -26.49
N VAL A 274 2.95 -12.63 -26.22
CA VAL A 274 3.25 -13.87 -26.97
C VAL A 274 2.16 -14.92 -26.74
N ILE A 275 1.74 -15.15 -25.49
CA ILE A 275 0.65 -16.09 -25.18
C ILE A 275 -0.66 -15.62 -25.86
N CYS A 276 -0.97 -14.33 -25.78
CA CYS A 276 -2.14 -13.76 -26.46
C CYS A 276 -2.04 -13.85 -27.99
N GLY A 277 -0.84 -13.65 -28.55
CA GLY A 277 -0.55 -13.84 -29.97
C GLY A 277 -0.68 -15.30 -30.42
N CYS A 278 -0.17 -16.25 -29.64
CA CYS A 278 -0.31 -17.68 -29.89
C CYS A 278 -1.78 -18.12 -29.83
N VAL A 279 -2.57 -17.60 -28.89
CA VAL A 279 -4.00 -17.89 -28.80
C VAL A 279 -4.78 -17.23 -29.95
N PHE A 280 -4.37 -16.05 -30.41
CA PHE A 280 -4.94 -15.39 -31.59
C PHE A 280 -4.66 -16.18 -32.87
N ILE A 281 -3.42 -16.60 -33.09
CA ILE A 281 -3.02 -17.43 -34.25
C ILE A 281 -3.68 -18.82 -34.18
N GLY A 282 -3.73 -19.45 -33.01
CA GLY A 282 -4.42 -20.72 -32.80
C GLY A 282 -5.94 -20.61 -33.05
N GLY A 283 -6.55 -19.49 -32.66
CA GLY A 283 -7.95 -19.18 -32.98
C GLY A 283 -8.21 -19.01 -34.47
N LEU A 284 -7.29 -18.35 -35.20
CA LEU A 284 -7.35 -18.19 -36.66
C LEU A 284 -7.22 -19.53 -37.40
N PHE A 285 -6.28 -20.40 -36.96
CA PHE A 285 -6.12 -21.74 -37.50
C PHE A 285 -7.35 -22.62 -37.26
N TYR A 286 -7.93 -22.54 -36.07
CA TYR A 286 -9.13 -23.30 -35.72
C TYR A 286 -10.36 -22.87 -36.53
N THR A 287 -10.49 -21.56 -36.83
CA THR A 287 -11.54 -21.07 -37.73
C THR A 287 -11.36 -21.55 -39.17
N LYS A 288 -10.11 -21.55 -39.67
CA LYS A 288 -9.79 -22.03 -41.03
C LYS A 288 -10.05 -23.53 -41.18
N GLN A 289 -9.86 -24.31 -40.12
CA GLN A 289 -10.09 -25.76 -40.10
C GLN A 289 -11.60 -26.12 -40.08
N LYS A 290 -12.44 -25.24 -39.51
CA LYS A 290 -13.89 -25.45 -39.46
C LYS A 290 -14.62 -25.14 -40.78
N GLU A 291 -14.01 -24.35 -41.65
CA GLU A 291 -14.51 -24.08 -43.01
C GLU A 291 -14.27 -25.25 -43.98
N GLN A 292 -13.42 -26.23 -43.63
CA GLN A 292 -13.08 -27.36 -44.50
C GLN A 292 -13.91 -28.65 -44.30
N GLN A 293 -14.92 -28.66 -43.41
CA GLN A 293 -15.86 -29.79 -43.32
C GLN A 293 -17.09 -29.55 -44.22
N PRO A 294 -17.32 -30.36 -45.28
CA PRO A 294 -18.50 -30.23 -46.14
C PRO A 294 -19.76 -30.69 -45.40
N GLN A 295 -20.81 -29.87 -45.39
CA GLN A 295 -22.16 -30.26 -44.95
C GLN A 295 -22.82 -31.13 -46.03
N THR A 296 -23.21 -32.35 -45.67
CA THR A 296 -24.08 -33.19 -46.49
C THR A 296 -25.54 -32.77 -46.35
N MET A 297 -26.16 -32.70 -47.53
CA MET A 297 -27.56 -32.48 -47.89
C MET A 297 -28.61 -32.97 -46.89
N ASN A 298 -29.63 -32.14 -46.62
CA ASN A 298 -31.01 -32.61 -46.69
C ASN A 298 -31.96 -31.46 -47.09
N GLN A 299 -32.75 -31.78 -48.10
CA GLN A 299 -33.65 -30.96 -48.87
C GLN A 299 -35.07 -31.21 -48.34
N ASP A 300 -35.83 -30.16 -48.02
CA ASP A 300 -37.28 -30.25 -48.20
C ASP A 300 -37.96 -28.88 -48.41
N LYS A 301 -39.13 -28.97 -49.03
CA LYS A 301 -39.74 -28.08 -50.02
C LYS A 301 -40.42 -26.79 -49.51
N SER A 302 -40.33 -25.77 -50.37
CA SER A 302 -41.36 -24.81 -50.85
C SER A 302 -42.19 -23.99 -49.85
N VAL A 303 -42.24 -22.67 -50.03
CA VAL A 303 -43.22 -21.94 -50.88
C VAL A 303 -42.95 -20.44 -50.71
N ASN A 304 -42.83 -19.71 -51.83
CA ASN A 304 -42.85 -18.25 -51.86
C ASN A 304 -44.30 -17.76 -51.68
N ILE A 305 -44.55 -16.97 -50.64
CA ILE A 305 -45.67 -16.03 -50.60
C ILE A 305 -45.07 -14.64 -50.41
N VAL A 306 -45.25 -13.81 -51.42
CA VAL A 306 -45.02 -12.36 -51.33
C VAL A 306 -46.25 -11.75 -50.68
N ILE A 307 -46.10 -11.24 -49.46
CA ILE A 307 -46.97 -10.20 -48.90
C ILE A 307 -46.04 -9.10 -48.36
N GLY A 308 -46.30 -7.88 -48.79
CA GLY A 308 -45.50 -6.70 -48.49
C GLY A 308 -45.63 -6.19 -47.06
N GLU A 309 -44.86 -5.12 -46.85
CA GLU A 309 -44.90 -4.14 -45.77
C GLU A 309 -44.30 -4.54 -44.41
N GLY A 310 -43.06 -4.06 -44.21
CA GLY A 310 -42.77 -3.17 -43.09
C GLY A 310 -42.55 -3.82 -41.73
N GLN A 311 -41.37 -4.40 -41.52
CA GLN A 311 -40.71 -4.35 -40.21
C GLN A 311 -39.18 -4.38 -40.41
N SER A 312 -38.55 -3.24 -40.11
CA SER A 312 -37.10 -3.10 -40.07
C SER A 312 -36.52 -4.06 -39.04
N SER A 313 -35.75 -5.03 -39.52
CA SER A 313 -34.86 -5.82 -38.69
C SER A 313 -33.88 -4.90 -37.94
N PRO A 314 -33.60 -5.13 -36.64
CA PRO A 314 -32.67 -4.27 -35.92
C PRO A 314 -31.27 -4.45 -36.52
N LYS A 315 -30.73 -3.38 -37.11
CA LYS A 315 -29.35 -3.33 -37.62
C LYS A 315 -28.39 -3.81 -36.53
N LYS A 316 -27.65 -4.89 -36.81
CA LYS A 316 -26.57 -5.39 -35.96
C LYS A 316 -25.46 -4.32 -35.95
N ASN A 317 -25.28 -3.62 -34.84
CA ASN A 317 -24.32 -2.52 -34.74
C ASN A 317 -22.88 -3.03 -34.90
N ASP A 318 -22.13 -2.47 -35.86
CA ASP A 318 -20.69 -2.68 -35.98
C ASP A 318 -19.97 -1.94 -34.86
N VAL A 319 -19.66 -2.65 -33.78
CA VAL A 319 -18.88 -2.13 -32.66
C VAL A 319 -17.41 -2.08 -33.08
N LYS A 320 -16.87 -0.85 -33.16
CA LYS A 320 -15.46 -0.60 -33.48
C LYS A 320 -14.62 -0.46 -32.19
N LEU A 321 -13.41 -1.01 -32.20
CA LEU A 321 -12.37 -0.77 -31.19
C LEU A 321 -11.15 -0.16 -31.90
N PHE A 322 -10.73 1.04 -31.51
CA PHE A 322 -9.67 1.80 -32.19
C PHE A 322 -9.87 1.92 -33.72
N GLY A 323 -11.11 2.05 -34.18
CA GLY A 323 -11.45 2.13 -35.61
C GLY A 323 -11.59 0.77 -36.32
N PHE A 324 -11.15 -0.35 -35.71
CA PHE A 324 -11.30 -1.68 -36.29
C PHE A 324 -12.66 -2.32 -35.93
N PRO A 325 -13.40 -2.89 -36.89
CA PRO A 325 -14.68 -3.56 -36.61
C PRO A 325 -14.44 -4.88 -35.87
N VAL A 326 -14.73 -4.90 -34.57
CA VAL A 326 -14.59 -6.11 -33.73
C VAL A 326 -15.82 -7.01 -33.86
N SER A 327 -16.90 -6.52 -34.48
CA SER A 327 -18.11 -7.28 -34.79
C SER A 327 -17.88 -8.46 -35.76
N GLN A 328 -16.83 -8.39 -36.58
CA GLN A 328 -16.51 -9.39 -37.62
C GLN A 328 -15.80 -10.64 -37.09
N LEU A 329 -15.23 -10.57 -35.87
CA LEU A 329 -14.57 -11.72 -35.22
C LEU A 329 -15.58 -12.69 -34.60
N SER A 330 -15.28 -13.99 -34.69
CA SER A 330 -16.03 -15.05 -33.99
C SER A 330 -16.09 -14.80 -32.48
N THR A 331 -17.20 -15.21 -31.85
CA THR A 331 -17.54 -14.88 -30.45
C THR A 331 -16.43 -15.24 -29.45
N ILE A 332 -15.75 -16.38 -29.63
CA ILE A 332 -14.72 -16.87 -28.70
C ILE A 332 -13.40 -16.08 -28.87
N PRO A 333 -12.78 -15.98 -30.07
CA PRO A 333 -11.61 -15.13 -30.28
C PRO A 333 -11.82 -13.68 -29.86
N ARG A 334 -13.00 -13.13 -30.14
CA ARG A 334 -13.37 -11.78 -29.74
C ARG A 334 -13.34 -11.59 -28.21
N PHE A 335 -13.94 -12.52 -27.48
CA PHE A 335 -13.97 -12.47 -26.02
C PHE A 335 -12.57 -12.58 -25.40
N ILE A 336 -11.74 -13.47 -25.94
CA ILE A 336 -10.35 -13.66 -25.48
C ILE A 336 -9.52 -12.41 -25.75
N LEU A 337 -9.60 -11.85 -26.97
CA LEU A 337 -8.88 -10.63 -27.35
C LEU A 337 -9.26 -9.45 -26.44
N LEU A 338 -10.56 -9.23 -26.22
CA LEU A 338 -11.03 -8.16 -25.34
C LEU A 338 -10.57 -8.38 -23.90
N SER A 339 -10.61 -9.63 -23.42
CA SER A 339 -10.12 -9.95 -22.08
C SER A 339 -8.61 -9.67 -21.96
N ALA A 340 -7.80 -10.14 -22.90
CA ALA A 340 -6.36 -9.87 -22.93
C ALA A 340 -6.03 -8.37 -22.96
N ALA A 341 -6.76 -7.58 -23.75
CA ALA A 341 -6.57 -6.14 -23.82
C ALA A 341 -6.92 -5.44 -22.49
N VAL A 342 -8.00 -5.85 -21.82
CA VAL A 342 -8.31 -5.36 -20.46
C VAL A 342 -7.18 -5.68 -19.48
N PHE A 343 -6.54 -6.83 -19.61
CA PHE A 343 -5.44 -7.21 -18.74
C PHE A 343 -4.21 -6.34 -18.96
N LEU A 344 -3.75 -6.22 -20.21
CA LEU A 344 -2.56 -5.46 -20.57
C LEU A 344 -2.65 -4.00 -20.11
N PHE A 345 -3.70 -3.29 -20.53
CA PHE A 345 -3.81 -1.85 -20.28
C PHE A 345 -3.98 -1.51 -18.81
N TYR A 346 -4.77 -2.29 -18.07
CA TYR A 346 -5.00 -1.99 -16.66
C TYR A 346 -3.87 -2.46 -15.74
N LEU A 347 -3.02 -3.39 -16.17
CA LEU A 347 -1.79 -3.74 -15.45
C LEU A 347 -0.80 -2.57 -15.54
N ILE A 348 -0.61 -2.01 -16.74
CA ILE A 348 0.19 -0.79 -16.94
C ILE A 348 -0.39 0.38 -16.14
N TYR A 349 -1.71 0.59 -16.22
CA TYR A 349 -2.39 1.63 -15.44
C TYR A 349 -2.12 1.49 -13.94
N GLY A 350 -2.28 0.28 -13.38
CA GLY A 350 -2.08 0.05 -11.95
C GLY A 350 -0.64 0.29 -11.51
N TYR A 351 0.33 -0.14 -12.30
CA TYR A 351 1.76 0.06 -12.01
C TYR A 351 2.16 1.54 -12.02
N VAL A 352 1.75 2.29 -13.06
CA VAL A 352 2.08 3.72 -13.15
C VAL A 352 1.35 4.51 -12.06
N LEU A 353 0.13 4.11 -11.69
CA LEU A 353 -0.60 4.73 -10.58
C LEU A 353 0.14 4.56 -9.25
N GLU A 354 0.62 3.35 -8.97
CA GLU A 354 1.41 3.06 -7.77
C GLU A 354 2.68 3.92 -7.74
N LEU A 355 3.45 3.96 -8.83
CA LEU A 355 4.65 4.79 -8.94
C LEU A 355 4.42 6.29 -8.68
N ILE A 356 3.25 6.82 -9.05
CA ILE A 356 2.92 8.23 -8.80
C ILE A 356 2.63 8.45 -7.32
N PHE A 357 1.93 7.53 -6.66
CA PHE A 357 1.55 7.66 -5.24
C PHE A 357 2.64 7.22 -4.25
N THR A 358 3.67 6.50 -4.71
CA THR A 358 4.88 6.22 -3.92
C THR A 358 5.75 7.46 -3.73
N HIS A 359 5.62 8.48 -4.58
CA HIS A 359 6.41 9.71 -4.45
C HIS A 359 5.98 10.55 -3.24
N GLU A 360 6.96 11.08 -2.50
CA GLU A 360 6.74 11.88 -1.29
C GLU A 360 5.85 13.10 -1.60
N GLY A 361 4.87 13.37 -0.74
CA GLY A 361 3.98 14.52 -0.87
C GLY A 361 2.82 14.38 -1.89
N MET A 362 2.73 13.31 -2.69
CA MET A 362 1.63 13.15 -3.67
C MET A 362 0.27 12.84 -3.00
N GLN A 363 0.27 12.12 -1.87
CA GLN A 363 -0.95 11.62 -1.20
C GLN A 363 -2.11 12.63 -1.05
N PRO A 364 -1.91 13.88 -0.59
CA PRO A 364 -2.99 14.87 -0.49
C PRO A 364 -3.51 15.39 -1.84
N HIS A 365 -2.77 15.22 -2.93
CA HIS A 365 -3.06 15.80 -4.24
C HIS A 365 -3.81 14.86 -5.21
N GLY A 366 -4.44 13.80 -4.69
CA GLY A 366 -5.19 12.82 -5.50
C GLY A 366 -6.29 13.41 -6.40
N TRP A 367 -7.01 14.44 -5.93
CA TRP A 367 -8.03 15.14 -6.74
C TRP A 367 -7.41 15.95 -7.88
N TYR A 368 -6.24 16.55 -7.67
CA TYR A 368 -5.52 17.26 -8.73
C TYR A 368 -5.03 16.28 -9.81
N LEU A 369 -4.52 15.12 -9.41
CA LEU A 369 -4.18 14.05 -10.35
C LEU A 369 -5.41 13.61 -11.17
N THR A 370 -6.60 13.51 -10.56
CA THR A 370 -7.83 13.20 -11.32
C THR A 370 -8.19 14.30 -12.33
N LEU A 371 -7.98 15.58 -12.01
CA LEU A 371 -8.20 16.67 -12.95
C LEU A 371 -7.33 16.50 -14.20
N ILE A 372 -6.04 16.22 -14.01
CA ILE A 372 -5.08 15.97 -15.09
C ILE A 372 -5.50 14.75 -15.93
N GLN A 373 -5.91 13.66 -15.27
CA GLN A 373 -6.40 12.47 -15.98
C GLN A 373 -7.59 12.81 -16.88
N PHE A 374 -8.59 13.54 -16.36
CA PHE A 374 -9.76 13.88 -17.16
C PHE A 374 -9.41 14.80 -18.34
N ALA A 375 -8.47 15.73 -18.16
CA ALA A 375 -7.96 16.56 -19.25
C ALA A 375 -7.32 15.71 -20.37
N TYR A 376 -6.45 14.77 -20.02
CA TYR A 376 -5.82 13.88 -21.00
C TYR A 376 -6.82 12.95 -21.68
N TYR A 377 -7.81 12.41 -20.96
CA TYR A 377 -8.85 11.57 -21.56
C TYR A 377 -9.69 12.34 -22.58
N THR A 378 -10.05 13.59 -22.28
CA THR A 378 -10.74 14.47 -23.24
C THR A 378 -9.87 14.74 -24.47
N LEU A 379 -8.59 15.03 -24.27
CA LEU A 379 -7.63 15.24 -25.37
C LEU A 379 -7.50 13.99 -26.26
N PHE A 380 -7.29 12.81 -25.68
CA PHE A 380 -7.14 11.57 -26.43
C PHE A 380 -8.43 11.17 -27.15
N ALA A 381 -9.60 11.37 -26.52
CA ALA A 381 -10.89 11.13 -27.16
C ALA A 381 -11.08 12.05 -28.38
N PHE A 382 -10.76 13.33 -28.23
CA PHE A 382 -10.87 14.31 -29.31
C PHE A 382 -9.93 13.99 -30.47
N LEU A 383 -8.65 13.68 -30.18
CA LEU A 383 -7.67 13.28 -31.17
C LEU A 383 -8.08 12.02 -31.94
N GLN A 384 -8.61 11.01 -31.26
CA GLN A 384 -9.04 9.78 -31.91
C GLN A 384 -10.30 9.98 -32.77
N ILE A 385 -11.22 10.88 -32.40
CA ILE A 385 -12.38 11.22 -33.26
C ILE A 385 -11.91 11.90 -34.55
N ILE A 386 -10.97 12.85 -34.43
CA ILE A 386 -10.38 13.53 -35.59
C ILE A 386 -9.70 12.49 -36.51
N PHE A 387 -8.87 11.61 -35.93
CA PHE A 387 -8.14 10.61 -36.72
C PHE A 387 -9.06 9.57 -37.37
N SER A 388 -10.14 9.19 -36.69
CA SER A 388 -11.08 8.17 -37.19
C SER A 388 -12.14 8.74 -38.14
N SER A 389 -12.19 10.07 -38.34
CA SER A 389 -13.25 10.79 -39.05
C SER A 389 -14.66 10.38 -38.59
N ASP A 390 -14.84 10.04 -37.31
CA ASP A 390 -16.13 9.65 -36.76
C ASP A 390 -16.97 10.90 -36.46
N SER A 391 -18.30 10.77 -36.52
CA SER A 391 -19.20 11.88 -36.21
C SER A 391 -19.16 12.24 -34.72
N ILE A 392 -19.01 13.53 -34.43
CA ILE A 392 -19.15 14.13 -33.09
C ILE A 392 -20.63 14.16 -32.64
N ALA A 393 -21.58 13.87 -33.54
CA ALA A 393 -23.01 13.97 -33.23
C ALA A 393 -23.41 13.04 -32.09
N ARG A 394 -23.96 13.65 -31.03
CA ARG A 394 -24.41 12.99 -29.81
C ARG A 394 -25.78 12.34 -29.98
N LYS A 395 -25.94 11.10 -29.52
CA LYS A 395 -27.23 10.36 -29.54
C LYS A 395 -27.88 10.24 -28.16
N ILE A 396 -27.10 10.04 -27.10
CA ILE A 396 -27.59 9.94 -25.71
C ILE A 396 -27.94 11.34 -25.17
N PRO A 397 -29.05 11.53 -24.45
CA PRO A 397 -29.42 12.79 -23.81
C PRO A 397 -28.34 13.37 -22.86
N MET A 398 -28.19 14.70 -22.81
CA MET A 398 -27.18 15.36 -21.95
C MET A 398 -27.34 15.02 -20.47
N ARG A 399 -28.57 14.82 -20.00
CA ARG A 399 -28.83 14.45 -18.59
C ARG A 399 -28.12 13.15 -18.21
N THR A 400 -28.14 12.15 -19.08
CA THR A 400 -27.45 10.87 -18.86
C THR A 400 -25.94 11.07 -18.83
N TYR A 401 -25.41 11.94 -19.70
CA TYR A 401 -23.99 12.30 -19.68
C TYR A 401 -23.57 12.98 -18.38
N SER A 402 -24.37 13.92 -17.87
CA SER A 402 -24.10 14.59 -16.61
C SER A 402 -24.12 13.61 -15.43
N ILE A 403 -25.03 12.64 -15.41
CA ILE A 403 -25.07 11.59 -14.39
C ILE A 403 -23.80 10.72 -14.46
N ILE A 404 -23.44 10.24 -15.66
CA ILE A 404 -22.23 9.43 -15.84
C ILE A 404 -20.99 10.24 -15.43
N ALA A 405 -20.89 11.51 -15.83
CA ALA A 405 -19.78 12.40 -15.48
C ALA A 405 -19.65 12.56 -13.96
N LEU A 406 -20.74 12.92 -13.27
CA LEU A 406 -20.74 13.10 -11.81
C LEU A 406 -20.31 11.82 -11.08
N LEU A 407 -20.86 10.67 -11.48
CA LEU A 407 -20.49 9.39 -10.88
C LEU A 407 -19.03 9.03 -11.19
N THR A 408 -18.55 9.32 -12.41
CA THR A 408 -17.16 9.05 -12.83
C THR A 408 -16.17 9.91 -12.04
N VAL A 409 -16.50 11.17 -11.77
CA VAL A 409 -15.75 12.05 -10.87
C VAL A 409 -15.74 11.47 -9.46
N GLY A 410 -16.89 11.07 -8.93
CA GLY A 410 -17.01 10.46 -7.60
C GLY A 410 -16.14 9.20 -7.46
N THR A 411 -16.24 8.24 -8.38
CA THR A 411 -15.46 6.99 -8.28
C THR A 411 -13.95 7.24 -8.38
N MET A 412 -13.48 8.03 -9.35
CA MET A 412 -12.04 8.26 -9.53
C MET A 412 -11.48 9.13 -8.40
N GLY A 413 -12.22 10.15 -7.98
CA GLY A 413 -11.84 11.04 -6.89
C GLY A 413 -11.75 10.34 -5.54
N PHE A 414 -12.85 9.71 -5.10
CA PHE A 414 -12.85 8.98 -3.82
C PHE A 414 -11.88 7.82 -3.82
N SER A 415 -11.70 7.14 -4.96
CA SER A 415 -10.65 6.13 -5.08
C SER A 415 -9.27 6.76 -4.88
N ASN A 416 -8.88 7.75 -5.66
CA ASN A 416 -7.51 8.28 -5.58
C ASN A 416 -7.22 8.90 -4.20
N SER A 417 -8.21 9.54 -3.57
CA SER A 417 -8.08 10.00 -2.18
C SER A 417 -7.96 8.87 -1.16
N SER A 418 -8.54 7.69 -1.41
CA SER A 418 -8.43 6.56 -0.49
C SER A 418 -6.99 6.06 -0.33
N VAL A 419 -6.10 6.33 -1.30
CA VAL A 419 -4.67 5.93 -1.23
C VAL A 419 -3.92 6.70 -0.14
N GLY A 420 -4.39 7.89 0.25
CA GLY A 420 -3.86 8.61 1.41
C GLY A 420 -4.27 8.00 2.76
N TYR A 421 -5.22 7.06 2.78
CA TYR A 421 -5.78 6.47 4.00
C TYR A 421 -5.63 4.94 4.07
N LEU A 422 -5.44 4.29 2.92
CA LEU A 422 -5.27 2.86 2.75
C LEU A 422 -4.05 2.65 1.87
N ASN A 423 -3.24 1.64 2.16
CA ASN A 423 -2.20 1.24 1.22
C ASN A 423 -2.81 0.82 -0.13
N TYR A 424 -2.02 0.96 -1.21
CA TYR A 424 -2.47 0.63 -2.56
C TYR A 424 -2.99 -0.81 -2.70
N PRO A 425 -2.34 -1.84 -2.10
CA PRO A 425 -2.91 -3.19 -2.05
C PRO A 425 -4.33 -3.20 -1.48
N THR A 426 -4.57 -2.62 -0.31
CA THR A 426 -5.89 -2.53 0.34
C THR A 426 -6.94 -1.84 -0.52
N GLN A 427 -6.57 -0.79 -1.26
CA GLN A 427 -7.50 -0.19 -2.22
C GLN A 427 -7.89 -1.17 -3.34
N VAL A 428 -6.93 -1.94 -3.88
CA VAL A 428 -7.19 -2.95 -4.92
C VAL A 428 -8.15 -4.02 -4.40
N ILE A 429 -8.05 -4.38 -3.11
CA ILE A 429 -8.91 -5.34 -2.39
C ILE A 429 -10.36 -4.86 -2.42
N PHE A 430 -10.62 -3.67 -1.88
CA PHE A 430 -11.98 -3.11 -1.87
C PHE A 430 -12.54 -2.97 -3.29
N LYS A 431 -11.73 -2.52 -4.27
CA LYS A 431 -12.17 -2.43 -5.67
C LYS A 431 -12.52 -3.78 -6.31
N SER A 432 -12.05 -4.89 -5.75
CA SER A 432 -12.40 -6.24 -6.24
C SER A 432 -13.80 -6.66 -5.79
N CYS A 433 -14.35 -6.05 -4.74
CA CYS A 433 -15.70 -6.31 -4.22
C CYS A 433 -16.83 -5.66 -5.04
N LYS A 434 -16.49 -4.92 -6.12
CA LYS A 434 -17.48 -4.23 -6.97
C LYS A 434 -18.51 -5.16 -7.65
N LEU A 435 -18.23 -6.45 -7.72
CA LEU A 435 -19.14 -7.47 -8.28
C LEU A 435 -20.52 -7.45 -7.63
N ILE A 436 -20.60 -7.35 -6.30
CA ILE A 436 -21.86 -7.39 -5.55
C ILE A 436 -22.68 -6.12 -5.83
N PRO A 437 -22.16 -4.89 -5.64
CA PRO A 437 -22.89 -3.67 -5.98
C PRO A 437 -23.35 -3.62 -7.44
N VAL A 438 -22.52 -4.06 -8.39
CA VAL A 438 -22.86 -4.06 -9.82
C VAL A 438 -24.04 -4.99 -10.10
N MET A 439 -24.05 -6.19 -9.52
CA MET A 439 -25.13 -7.15 -9.69
C MET A 439 -26.45 -6.61 -9.16
N ILE A 440 -26.44 -6.01 -7.96
CA ILE A 440 -27.62 -5.35 -7.37
C ILE A 440 -28.08 -4.20 -8.28
N GLY A 441 -27.15 -3.37 -8.75
CA GLY A 441 -27.45 -2.28 -9.68
C GLY A 441 -28.04 -2.76 -11.01
N SER A 442 -27.59 -3.90 -11.54
CA SER A 442 -28.14 -4.50 -12.77
C SER A 442 -29.58 -4.98 -12.60
N VAL A 443 -29.94 -5.46 -11.41
CA VAL A 443 -31.33 -5.82 -11.07
C VAL A 443 -32.20 -4.57 -10.95
N LEU A 444 -31.72 -3.55 -10.24
CA LEU A 444 -32.49 -2.33 -9.96
C LEU A 444 -32.67 -1.41 -11.19
N ILE A 445 -31.60 -1.21 -11.98
CA ILE A 445 -31.59 -0.24 -13.08
C ILE A 445 -32.03 -0.88 -14.40
N LEU A 446 -31.57 -2.10 -14.71
CA LEU A 446 -31.88 -2.78 -15.97
C LEU A 446 -32.99 -3.83 -15.86
N GLY A 447 -33.47 -4.13 -14.65
CA GLY A 447 -34.49 -5.16 -14.44
C GLY A 447 -34.01 -6.58 -14.75
N LYS A 448 -32.69 -6.83 -14.76
CA LYS A 448 -32.15 -8.15 -15.08
C LYS A 448 -32.46 -9.16 -13.98
N ARG A 449 -32.72 -10.40 -14.39
CA ARG A 449 -32.94 -11.53 -13.47
C ARG A 449 -31.75 -12.46 -13.53
N TYR A 450 -31.09 -12.64 -12.39
CA TYR A 450 -29.96 -13.55 -12.23
C TYR A 450 -30.40 -14.88 -11.63
N SER A 451 -29.77 -15.97 -12.05
CA SER A 451 -29.99 -17.28 -11.47
C SER A 451 -29.36 -17.35 -10.08
N VAL A 452 -29.84 -18.27 -9.23
CA VAL A 452 -29.26 -18.50 -7.90
C VAL A 452 -27.78 -18.85 -8.00
N MET A 453 -27.38 -19.60 -9.03
CA MET A 453 -25.98 -19.98 -9.27
C MET A 453 -25.09 -18.78 -9.56
N GLU A 454 -25.59 -17.77 -10.29
CA GLU A 454 -24.85 -16.53 -10.56
C GLU A 454 -24.65 -15.69 -9.29
N VAL A 455 -25.65 -15.66 -8.40
CA VAL A 455 -25.56 -14.96 -7.10
C VAL A 455 -24.56 -15.66 -6.18
N VAL A 456 -24.65 -16.99 -6.06
CA VAL A 456 -23.72 -17.79 -5.26
C VAL A 456 -22.29 -17.67 -5.79
N ALA A 457 -22.12 -17.68 -7.12
CA ALA A 457 -20.83 -17.46 -7.75
C ALA A 457 -20.23 -16.09 -7.40
N CYS A 458 -21.04 -15.02 -7.47
CA CYS A 458 -20.63 -13.66 -7.10
C CYS A 458 -20.18 -13.57 -5.64
N LEU A 459 -20.95 -14.15 -4.71
CA LEU A 459 -20.61 -14.19 -3.28
C LEU A 459 -19.31 -14.98 -3.03
N CYS A 460 -19.15 -16.14 -3.67
CA CYS A 460 -17.96 -16.97 -3.55
C CYS A 460 -16.71 -16.23 -4.06
N MET A 461 -16.80 -15.53 -5.21
CA MET A 461 -15.72 -14.71 -5.75
C MET A 461 -15.34 -13.57 -4.78
N SER A 462 -16.33 -12.85 -4.23
CA SER A 462 -16.07 -11.76 -3.29
C SER A 462 -15.46 -12.24 -1.98
N LEU A 463 -15.97 -13.34 -1.40
CA LEU A 463 -15.43 -13.94 -0.18
C LEU A 463 -14.00 -14.46 -0.38
N GLY A 464 -13.73 -15.11 -1.52
CA GLY A 464 -12.37 -15.58 -1.85
C GLY A 464 -11.37 -14.44 -1.94
N LEU A 465 -11.76 -13.31 -2.55
CA LEU A 465 -10.92 -12.11 -2.60
C LEU A 465 -10.74 -11.47 -1.22
N ILE A 466 -11.76 -11.42 -0.36
CA ILE A 466 -11.63 -10.94 1.03
C ILE A 466 -10.69 -11.85 1.84
N TRP A 467 -10.78 -13.17 1.66
CA TRP A 467 -9.93 -14.12 2.37
C TRP A 467 -8.47 -14.04 1.93
N PHE A 468 -8.25 -13.94 0.61
CA PHE A 468 -6.94 -13.77 0.01
C PHE A 468 -6.23 -12.51 0.52
N THR A 469 -7.00 -11.54 1.02
CA THR A 469 -6.53 -10.19 1.34
C THR A 469 -6.45 -9.93 2.82
N LEU A 470 -7.27 -10.60 3.63
CA LEU A 470 -7.04 -10.73 5.08
C LEU A 470 -5.69 -11.41 5.38
N ALA A 471 -5.26 -12.33 4.51
CA ALA A 471 -3.94 -12.93 4.57
C ALA A 471 -2.81 -11.90 4.36
N ASP A 472 -3.02 -10.91 3.48
CA ASP A 472 -2.09 -9.82 3.17
C ASP A 472 -2.11 -8.73 4.25
N SER A 473 -3.28 -8.45 4.85
CA SER A 473 -3.45 -7.42 5.88
C SER A 473 -2.78 -7.75 7.21
N ASN A 474 -2.53 -9.03 7.50
CA ASN A 474 -1.79 -9.45 8.69
C ASN A 474 -0.30 -9.08 8.62
N ILE A 475 0.20 -8.66 7.44
CA ILE A 475 1.61 -8.38 7.19
C ILE A 475 1.90 -6.86 7.21
N GLN A 476 0.92 -5.98 6.87
CA GLN A 476 1.03 -4.51 7.01
C GLN A 476 -0.34 -3.83 7.20
N PRO A 477 -0.72 -3.40 8.42
CA PRO A 477 -2.02 -2.79 8.67
C PRO A 477 -1.96 -1.25 8.70
N THR A 478 -2.21 -0.60 7.56
CA THR A 478 -2.65 0.82 7.54
C THR A 478 -4.12 0.89 7.14
N PHE A 479 -5.00 0.50 8.08
CA PHE A 479 -6.45 0.52 7.88
C PHE A 479 -7.06 1.74 8.57
N SER A 480 -7.34 2.80 7.81
CA SER A 480 -8.17 3.91 8.28
C SER A 480 -9.62 3.74 7.84
N VAL A 481 -10.56 3.88 8.79
CA VAL A 481 -12.01 3.81 8.52
C VAL A 481 -12.43 4.82 7.46
N THR A 482 -11.83 6.01 7.45
CA THR A 482 -12.09 7.05 6.43
C THR A 482 -11.80 6.54 5.03
N GLY A 483 -10.68 5.84 4.85
CA GLY A 483 -10.31 5.24 3.56
C GLY A 483 -11.30 4.16 3.11
N VAL A 484 -11.78 3.33 4.05
CA VAL A 484 -12.80 2.29 3.78
C VAL A 484 -14.13 2.91 3.34
N VAL A 485 -14.56 4.00 3.97
CA VAL A 485 -15.77 4.73 3.58
C VAL A 485 -15.64 5.33 2.19
N LEU A 486 -14.52 6.00 1.90
CA LEU A 486 -14.24 6.60 0.60
C LEU A 486 -14.25 5.55 -0.52
N ILE A 487 -13.54 4.43 -0.34
CA ILE A 487 -13.50 3.39 -1.37
C ILE A 487 -14.84 2.69 -1.53
N SER A 488 -15.61 2.51 -0.46
CA SER A 488 -16.97 1.94 -0.53
C SER A 488 -17.91 2.84 -1.33
N LEU A 489 -17.82 4.16 -1.14
CA LEU A 489 -18.59 5.13 -1.92
C LEU A 489 -18.20 5.08 -3.41
N ALA A 490 -16.90 4.96 -3.71
CA ALA A 490 -16.41 4.78 -5.09
C ALA A 490 -17.01 3.53 -5.76
N LEU A 491 -17.15 2.41 -5.02
CA LEU A 491 -17.72 1.17 -5.55
C LEU A 491 -19.21 1.30 -5.91
N VAL A 492 -19.96 2.06 -5.11
CA VAL A 492 -21.37 2.35 -5.41
C VAL A 492 -21.47 3.18 -6.69
N CYS A 493 -20.62 4.19 -6.85
CA CYS A 493 -20.53 4.96 -8.09
C CYS A 493 -20.21 4.06 -9.29
N ASP A 494 -19.18 3.20 -9.20
CA ASP A 494 -18.80 2.23 -10.24
C ASP A 494 -19.97 1.32 -10.65
N ALA A 495 -20.75 0.85 -9.68
CA ALA A 495 -21.91 0.01 -9.92
C ALA A 495 -23.01 0.71 -10.72
N ILE A 496 -23.28 1.98 -10.40
CA ILE A 496 -24.26 2.77 -11.13
C ILE A 496 -23.73 3.08 -12.53
N ILE A 497 -22.46 3.48 -12.67
CA ILE A 497 -21.82 3.81 -13.95
C ILE A 497 -21.95 2.66 -14.94
N GLY A 498 -21.50 1.46 -14.57
CA GLY A 498 -21.49 0.32 -15.50
C GLY A 498 -22.88 -0.05 -16.00
N ASN A 499 -23.89 0.07 -15.14
CA ASN A 499 -25.29 -0.21 -15.48
C ASN A 499 -25.92 0.90 -16.33
N VAL A 500 -25.76 2.17 -15.95
CA VAL A 500 -26.26 3.31 -16.74
C VAL A 500 -25.61 3.33 -18.13
N GLN A 501 -24.30 3.06 -18.22
CA GLN A 501 -23.59 2.93 -19.50
C GLN A 501 -24.15 1.78 -20.34
N GLU A 502 -24.39 0.60 -19.74
CA GLU A 502 -25.00 -0.52 -20.46
C GLU A 502 -26.37 -0.15 -21.03
N GLY A 503 -27.25 0.44 -20.20
CA GLY A 503 -28.59 0.85 -20.61
C GLY A 503 -28.58 1.91 -21.70
N ALA A 504 -27.76 2.95 -21.56
CA ALA A 504 -27.68 4.05 -22.51
C ALA A 504 -27.12 3.60 -23.87
N MET A 505 -26.07 2.77 -23.88
CA MET A 505 -25.49 2.24 -25.11
C MET A 505 -26.42 1.29 -25.85
N LYS A 506 -27.24 0.51 -25.13
CA LYS A 506 -28.26 -0.36 -25.74
C LYS A 506 -29.42 0.41 -26.34
N LEU A 507 -29.87 1.49 -25.67
CA LEU A 507 -31.01 2.27 -26.10
C LEU A 507 -30.70 3.17 -27.31
N HIS A 508 -29.52 3.79 -27.32
CA HIS A 508 -29.17 4.82 -28.30
C HIS A 508 -28.11 4.39 -29.33
N ALA A 509 -27.55 3.18 -29.20
CA ALA A 509 -26.53 2.64 -30.11
C ALA A 509 -25.40 3.67 -30.40
N GLU A 510 -24.97 4.37 -29.35
CA GLU A 510 -23.92 5.39 -29.45
C GLU A 510 -22.54 4.73 -29.39
N GLY A 511 -21.58 5.35 -30.06
CA GLY A 511 -20.21 4.85 -30.08
C GLY A 511 -19.54 5.05 -28.72
N VAL A 512 -18.64 4.11 -28.40
CA VAL A 512 -17.88 4.08 -27.14
C VAL A 512 -17.07 5.36 -26.94
N ILE A 513 -16.55 5.93 -28.02
CA ILE A 513 -15.70 7.12 -27.97
C ILE A 513 -16.47 8.39 -27.61
N GLN A 514 -17.71 8.56 -28.10
CA GLN A 514 -18.56 9.68 -27.72
C GLN A 514 -18.89 9.60 -26.23
N VAL A 515 -19.13 8.37 -25.72
CA VAL A 515 -19.40 8.16 -24.30
C VAL A 515 -18.23 8.66 -23.44
N VAL A 516 -17.00 8.33 -23.82
CA VAL A 516 -15.78 8.80 -23.15
C VAL A 516 -15.62 10.32 -23.31
N LEU A 517 -15.72 10.87 -24.52
CA LEU A 517 -15.50 12.31 -24.75
C LEU A 517 -16.42 13.18 -23.86
N TYR A 518 -17.73 12.93 -23.90
CA TYR A 518 -18.70 13.79 -23.21
C TYR A 518 -18.70 13.58 -21.69
N SER A 519 -18.51 12.35 -21.21
CA SER A 519 -18.48 12.10 -19.75
C SER A 519 -17.23 12.69 -19.10
N TYR A 520 -16.06 12.56 -19.74
CA TYR A 520 -14.80 13.08 -19.19
C TYR A 520 -14.66 14.60 -19.39
N SER A 521 -15.18 15.19 -20.47
CA SER A 521 -15.14 16.66 -20.63
C SER A 521 -16.05 17.37 -19.62
N LEU A 522 -17.27 16.86 -19.39
CA LEU A 522 -18.14 17.38 -18.33
C LEU A 522 -17.54 17.13 -16.94
N GLY A 523 -16.94 15.96 -16.72
CA GLY A 523 -16.26 15.62 -15.47
C GLY A 523 -15.07 16.55 -15.18
N PHE A 524 -14.29 16.92 -16.20
CA PHE A 524 -13.19 17.88 -16.07
C PHE A 524 -13.68 19.22 -15.53
N ILE A 525 -14.77 19.75 -16.09
CA ILE A 525 -15.38 21.01 -15.63
C ILE A 525 -15.85 20.88 -14.17
N LEU A 526 -16.50 19.77 -13.82
CA LEU A 526 -16.97 19.51 -12.46
C LEU A 526 -15.82 19.46 -11.44
N ILE A 527 -14.74 18.74 -11.76
CA ILE A 527 -13.56 18.65 -10.88
C ILE A 527 -12.86 20.01 -10.77
N LEU A 528 -12.73 20.74 -11.88
CA LEU A 528 -12.11 22.07 -11.89
C LEU A 528 -12.86 23.02 -10.95
N VAL A 529 -14.18 23.08 -11.07
CA VAL A 529 -15.03 23.90 -10.16
C VAL A 529 -14.89 23.43 -8.71
N GLY A 530 -14.87 22.12 -8.46
CA GLY A 530 -14.69 21.56 -7.12
C GLY A 530 -13.32 21.91 -6.49
N LEU A 531 -12.25 21.86 -7.28
CA LEU A 531 -10.89 22.21 -6.83
C LEU A 531 -10.72 23.70 -6.57
N ILE A 532 -11.39 24.55 -7.37
CA ILE A 532 -11.44 26.00 -7.11
C ILE A 532 -12.22 26.26 -5.82
N ALA A 533 -13.38 25.65 -5.63
CA ALA A 533 -14.23 25.84 -4.46
C ALA A 533 -13.57 25.36 -3.15
N THR A 534 -12.78 24.29 -3.20
CA THR A 534 -12.06 23.74 -2.04
C THR A 534 -10.69 24.40 -1.80
N GLY A 535 -10.22 25.26 -2.70
CA GLY A 535 -8.91 25.90 -2.61
C GLY A 535 -7.72 24.97 -2.85
N GLN A 536 -7.94 23.73 -3.31
CA GLN A 536 -6.89 22.73 -3.52
C GLN A 536 -6.21 22.80 -4.90
N LEU A 537 -6.72 23.64 -5.81
CA LEU A 537 -6.15 23.79 -7.16
C LEU A 537 -4.72 24.36 -7.13
N LEU A 538 -4.50 25.44 -6.39
CA LEU A 538 -3.20 26.13 -6.35
C LEU A 538 -2.10 25.28 -5.69
N PRO A 539 -2.33 24.63 -4.53
CA PRO A 539 -1.34 23.71 -3.94
C PRO A 539 -1.00 22.54 -4.88
N GLY A 540 -2.01 21.94 -5.53
CA GLY A 540 -1.78 20.85 -6.48
C GLY A 540 -0.99 21.29 -7.71
N PHE A 541 -1.25 22.49 -8.22
CA PHE A 541 -0.49 23.07 -9.32
C PHE A 541 0.96 23.36 -8.93
N ALA A 542 1.19 23.97 -7.76
CA ALA A 542 2.54 24.27 -7.26
C ALA A 542 3.39 22.99 -7.14
N PHE A 543 2.85 21.95 -6.51
CA PHE A 543 3.49 20.65 -6.39
C PHE A 543 3.81 20.03 -7.77
N ALA A 544 2.85 20.10 -8.70
CA ALA A 544 3.05 19.55 -10.05
C ALA A 544 4.07 20.32 -10.89
N THR A 545 4.27 21.62 -10.63
CA THR A 545 5.34 22.40 -11.27
C THR A 545 6.72 22.14 -10.69
N GLU A 546 6.78 21.74 -9.41
CA GLU A 546 8.02 21.33 -8.76
C GLU A 546 8.51 19.97 -9.29
N PHE A 547 7.57 19.03 -9.53
CA PHE A 547 7.84 17.69 -10.04
C PHE A 547 7.14 17.39 -11.38
N PRO A 548 7.50 18.09 -12.48
CA PRO A 548 6.75 18.04 -13.74
C PRO A 548 6.82 16.68 -14.43
N TRP A 549 7.96 15.99 -14.33
CA TRP A 549 8.12 14.64 -14.90
C TRP A 549 7.25 13.61 -14.17
N GLU A 550 7.18 13.72 -12.84
CA GLU A 550 6.45 12.78 -11.98
C GLU A 550 4.95 12.91 -12.16
N VAL A 551 4.44 14.14 -12.24
CA VAL A 551 2.99 14.38 -12.31
C VAL A 551 2.48 14.38 -13.76
N TYR A 552 3.08 15.17 -14.66
CA TYR A 552 2.55 15.30 -16.03
C TYR A 552 2.97 14.16 -16.95
N ALA A 553 4.25 13.78 -16.96
CA ALA A 553 4.72 12.74 -17.89
C ALA A 553 4.20 11.34 -17.50
N ARG A 554 4.33 10.95 -16.22
CA ARG A 554 3.72 9.70 -15.74
C ARG A 554 2.18 9.79 -15.77
N GLY A 555 1.60 10.96 -15.48
CA GLY A 555 0.15 11.19 -15.61
C GLY A 555 -0.38 10.99 -17.04
N ALA A 556 0.39 11.39 -18.06
CA ALA A 556 0.06 11.13 -19.46
C ALA A 556 0.13 9.63 -19.79
N MET A 557 1.18 8.93 -19.34
CA MET A 557 1.31 7.48 -19.53
C MET A 557 0.18 6.70 -18.84
N LEU A 558 -0.15 7.08 -17.61
CA LEU A 558 -1.28 6.56 -16.85
C LEU A 558 -2.60 6.77 -17.62
N SER A 559 -2.80 7.98 -18.12
CA SER A 559 -4.02 8.35 -18.84
C SER A 559 -4.15 7.65 -20.19
N LEU A 560 -3.04 7.42 -20.90
CA LEU A 560 -3.04 6.69 -22.17
C LEU A 560 -3.44 5.22 -21.96
N ALA A 561 -2.81 4.55 -20.99
CA ALA A 561 -3.16 3.17 -20.65
C ALA A 561 -4.61 3.07 -20.15
N GLY A 562 -5.03 4.01 -19.31
CA GLY A 562 -6.39 4.08 -18.79
C GLY A 562 -7.44 4.36 -19.86
N PHE A 563 -7.16 5.25 -20.82
CA PHE A 563 -8.05 5.58 -21.94
C PHE A 563 -8.29 4.36 -22.83
N CYS A 564 -7.22 3.67 -23.24
CA CYS A 564 -7.31 2.42 -23.98
C CYS A 564 -8.09 1.35 -23.20
N GLY A 565 -7.80 1.20 -21.91
CA GLY A 565 -8.49 0.24 -21.03
C GLY A 565 -9.99 0.49 -20.92
N VAL A 566 -10.41 1.75 -20.70
CA VAL A 566 -11.82 2.13 -20.57
C VAL A 566 -12.60 1.88 -21.86
N GLN A 567 -12.01 2.14 -23.03
CA GLN A 567 -12.65 1.82 -24.31
C GLN A 567 -12.92 0.33 -24.46
N VAL A 568 -11.93 -0.51 -24.14
CA VAL A 568 -12.10 -1.97 -24.21
C VAL A 568 -13.20 -2.42 -23.23
N VAL A 569 -13.23 -1.87 -22.01
CA VAL A 569 -14.28 -2.18 -21.03
C VAL A 569 -15.66 -1.78 -21.54
N LEU A 570 -15.83 -0.58 -22.10
CA LEU A 570 -17.10 -0.14 -22.66
C LEU A 570 -17.55 -1.00 -23.86
N VAL A 571 -16.62 -1.47 -24.69
CA VAL A 571 -16.90 -2.45 -25.75
C VAL A 571 -17.37 -3.78 -25.15
N VAL A 572 -16.77 -4.25 -24.05
CA VAL A 572 -17.24 -5.46 -23.36
C VAL A 572 -18.64 -5.24 -22.76
N VAL A 573 -18.90 -4.07 -22.17
CA VAL A 573 -20.21 -3.71 -21.61
C VAL A 573 -21.28 -3.70 -22.70
N SER A 574 -21.00 -3.12 -23.86
CA SER A 574 -21.96 -3.06 -24.96
C SER A 574 -22.24 -4.44 -25.58
N LEU A 575 -21.24 -5.32 -25.67
CA LEU A 575 -21.37 -6.64 -26.29
C LEU A 575 -21.89 -7.73 -25.33
N HIS A 576 -21.40 -7.76 -24.10
CA HIS A 576 -21.63 -8.86 -23.14
C HIS A 576 -22.29 -8.41 -21.82
N GLY A 577 -22.50 -7.10 -21.64
CA GLY A 577 -23.12 -6.51 -20.45
C GLY A 577 -22.15 -6.16 -19.31
N ALA A 578 -22.64 -5.38 -18.35
CA ALA A 578 -21.86 -4.83 -17.24
C ALA A 578 -21.28 -5.91 -16.32
N LEU A 579 -22.05 -6.93 -15.96
CA LEU A 579 -21.61 -8.00 -15.07
C LEU A 579 -20.40 -8.78 -15.63
N VAL A 580 -20.37 -9.01 -16.95
CA VAL A 580 -19.25 -9.72 -17.61
C VAL A 580 -17.99 -8.87 -17.61
N ALA A 581 -18.11 -7.59 -17.95
CA ALA A 581 -17.00 -6.64 -17.89
C ALA A 581 -16.40 -6.57 -16.47
N VAL A 582 -17.25 -6.55 -15.45
CA VAL A 582 -16.83 -6.52 -14.06
C VAL A 582 -16.16 -7.84 -13.64
N THR A 583 -16.65 -8.99 -14.11
CA THR A 583 -16.01 -10.29 -13.87
C THR A 583 -14.60 -10.34 -14.46
N ILE A 584 -14.40 -9.92 -15.72
CA ILE A 584 -13.08 -9.89 -16.38
C ILE A 584 -12.11 -8.96 -15.63
N THR A 585 -12.56 -7.76 -15.28
CA THR A 585 -11.71 -6.79 -14.55
C THR A 585 -11.36 -7.26 -13.14
N THR A 586 -12.20 -8.08 -12.51
CA THR A 586 -11.92 -8.68 -11.19
C THR A 586 -10.96 -9.86 -11.29
N MET A 587 -11.13 -10.72 -12.30
CA MET A 587 -10.19 -11.80 -12.59
C MET A 587 -8.78 -11.26 -12.87
N ARG A 588 -8.68 -10.15 -13.60
CA ARG A 588 -7.41 -9.44 -13.79
C ARG A 588 -6.75 -9.08 -12.46
N LYS A 589 -7.51 -8.47 -11.55
CA LYS A 589 -6.99 -8.07 -10.22
C LYS A 589 -6.44 -9.28 -9.47
N ALA A 590 -7.18 -10.39 -9.42
CA ALA A 590 -6.72 -11.62 -8.77
C ALA A 590 -5.38 -12.11 -9.37
N LEU A 591 -5.28 -12.16 -10.70
CA LEU A 591 -4.05 -12.58 -11.37
C LEU A 591 -2.88 -11.60 -11.17
N THR A 592 -3.12 -10.30 -11.12
CA THR A 592 -2.09 -9.30 -10.77
C THR A 592 -1.55 -9.55 -9.37
N ILE A 593 -2.40 -9.91 -8.40
CA ILE A 593 -1.93 -10.20 -7.05
C ILE A 593 -1.15 -11.52 -7.01
N CYS A 594 -1.64 -12.59 -7.65
CA CYS A 594 -0.87 -13.84 -7.78
C CYS A 594 0.50 -13.60 -8.42
N LEU A 595 0.56 -12.75 -9.44
CA LEU A 595 1.79 -12.42 -10.11
C LEU A 595 2.74 -11.59 -9.23
N SER A 596 2.20 -10.71 -8.37
CA SER A 596 2.98 -9.98 -7.38
C SER A 596 3.71 -10.95 -6.44
N PHE A 597 3.10 -12.07 -6.01
CA PHE A 597 3.76 -13.10 -5.22
C PHE A 597 4.87 -13.86 -5.96
N VAL A 598 4.74 -14.02 -7.28
CA VAL A 598 5.79 -14.66 -8.10
C VAL A 598 6.96 -13.71 -8.34
N MET A 599 6.68 -12.41 -8.46
CA MET A 599 7.67 -11.39 -8.80
C MET A 599 8.37 -10.78 -7.58
N PHE A 600 7.71 -10.74 -6.43
CA PHE A 600 8.21 -10.20 -5.18
C PHE A 600 8.16 -11.29 -4.11
N THR A 601 9.29 -11.59 -3.49
CA THR A 601 9.42 -12.56 -2.39
C THR A 601 8.73 -12.03 -1.14
N LYS A 602 7.41 -12.19 -1.08
CA LYS A 602 6.61 -11.94 0.12
C LYS A 602 6.49 -13.23 0.94
N PRO A 603 6.40 -13.14 2.27
CA PRO A 603 6.16 -14.32 3.11
C PRO A 603 4.86 -15.01 2.70
N PHE A 604 4.98 -16.27 2.25
CA PHE A 604 3.86 -17.05 1.74
C PHE A 604 3.08 -17.68 2.90
N THR A 605 1.76 -17.50 2.91
CA THR A 605 0.85 -18.13 3.87
C THR A 605 -0.14 -19.06 3.17
N LEU A 606 -0.56 -20.14 3.85
CA LEU A 606 -1.56 -21.08 3.33
C LEU A 606 -2.92 -20.40 3.05
N GLN A 607 -3.21 -19.26 3.68
CA GLN A 607 -4.46 -18.52 3.51
C GLN A 607 -4.63 -17.99 2.07
N TYR A 608 -3.53 -17.68 1.36
CA TYR A 608 -3.58 -17.28 -0.05
C TYR A 608 -4.09 -18.39 -0.97
N VAL A 609 -3.74 -19.65 -0.69
CA VAL A 609 -4.17 -20.80 -1.48
C VAL A 609 -5.68 -20.99 -1.36
N TRP A 610 -6.22 -20.90 -0.14
CA TRP A 610 -7.65 -21.01 0.13
C TRP A 610 -8.46 -19.87 -0.51
N GLY A 611 -7.97 -18.62 -0.40
CA GLY A 611 -8.59 -17.47 -1.05
C GLY A 611 -8.60 -17.61 -2.58
N GLY A 612 -7.47 -18.02 -3.17
CA GLY A 612 -7.33 -18.24 -4.61
C GLY A 612 -8.25 -19.35 -5.12
N LEU A 613 -8.33 -20.47 -4.40
CA LEU A 613 -9.21 -21.59 -4.74
C LEU A 613 -10.69 -21.17 -4.73
N MET A 614 -11.12 -20.39 -3.73
CA MET A 614 -12.49 -19.84 -3.69
C MET A 614 -12.80 -18.95 -4.89
N VAL A 615 -11.87 -18.11 -5.33
CA VAL A 615 -12.06 -17.26 -6.51
C VAL A 615 -12.23 -18.11 -7.78
N VAL A 616 -11.41 -19.15 -7.96
CA VAL A 616 -11.51 -20.07 -9.10
C VAL A 616 -12.84 -20.81 -9.10
N ILE A 617 -13.28 -21.31 -7.93
CA ILE A 617 -14.59 -21.94 -7.77
C ILE A 617 -15.72 -20.96 -8.13
N GLY A 618 -15.65 -19.73 -7.64
CA GLY A 618 -16.63 -18.69 -7.95
C GLY A 618 -16.72 -18.39 -9.45
N ILE A 619 -15.60 -18.32 -10.16
CA ILE A 619 -15.57 -18.13 -11.62
C ILE A 619 -16.21 -19.33 -12.33
N PHE A 620 -15.86 -20.55 -11.93
CA PHE A 620 -16.43 -21.77 -12.50
C PHE A 620 -17.95 -21.81 -12.32
N LEU A 621 -18.44 -21.49 -11.12
CA LEU A 621 -19.87 -21.42 -10.81
C LEU A 621 -20.58 -20.34 -11.63
N ASN A 622 -19.96 -19.20 -11.91
CA ASN A 622 -20.54 -18.14 -12.75
C ASN A 622 -20.73 -18.63 -14.20
N ILE A 623 -19.71 -19.29 -14.76
CA ILE A 623 -19.77 -19.85 -16.12
C ILE A 623 -20.84 -20.96 -16.20
N TYR A 624 -20.88 -21.84 -15.19
CA TYR A 624 -21.87 -22.91 -15.11
C TYR A 624 -23.30 -22.37 -14.93
N GLY A 625 -23.48 -21.37 -14.06
CA GLY A 625 -24.74 -20.70 -13.79
C GLY A 625 -25.34 -20.01 -15.02
N LYS A 626 -24.51 -19.57 -15.96
CA LYS A 626 -24.97 -19.05 -17.25
C LYS A 626 -25.46 -20.10 -18.24
N LYS A 627 -24.93 -21.33 -18.16
CA LYS A 627 -25.41 -22.46 -18.98
C LYS A 627 -26.68 -23.09 -18.42
N SER A 628 -26.85 -23.06 -17.09
CA SER A 628 -28.03 -23.60 -16.42
C SER A 628 -29.17 -22.56 -16.37
N LYS A 629 -30.29 -22.83 -17.04
CA LYS A 629 -31.53 -22.02 -16.94
C LYS A 629 -32.25 -22.31 -15.61
N GLY A 630 -31.59 -22.03 -14.49
CA GLY A 630 -32.16 -22.19 -13.15
C GLY A 630 -33.24 -21.16 -12.83
N THR A 631 -34.02 -21.41 -11.77
CA THR A 631 -34.99 -20.44 -11.25
C THR A 631 -34.32 -19.12 -10.86
N PRO A 632 -34.89 -17.96 -11.22
CA PRO A 632 -34.38 -16.65 -10.80
C PRO A 632 -34.34 -16.51 -9.29
N PHE A 633 -33.27 -15.93 -8.74
CA PHE A 633 -33.09 -15.78 -7.29
C PHE A 633 -34.26 -15.04 -6.61
N LEU A 634 -34.77 -13.97 -7.23
CA LEU A 634 -35.93 -13.21 -6.73
C LEU A 634 -37.19 -14.07 -6.59
N VAL A 635 -37.41 -15.02 -7.50
CA VAL A 635 -38.56 -15.94 -7.43
C VAL A 635 -38.37 -16.92 -6.27
N LEU A 636 -37.15 -17.40 -6.04
CA LEU A 636 -36.84 -18.25 -4.90
C LEU A 636 -37.02 -17.51 -3.57
N VAL A 637 -36.53 -16.26 -3.47
CA VAL A 637 -36.70 -15.44 -2.26
C VAL A 637 -38.17 -15.15 -2.00
N GLN A 638 -38.95 -14.85 -3.04
CA GLN A 638 -40.40 -14.65 -2.91
C GLN A 638 -41.13 -15.94 -2.50
N GLN A 639 -40.71 -17.10 -3.01
CA GLN A 639 -41.22 -18.42 -2.59
C GLN A 639 -40.82 -18.76 -1.15
N LEU A 640 -39.60 -18.43 -0.73
CA LEU A 640 -39.11 -18.59 0.64
C LEU A 640 -39.82 -17.66 1.61
N TYR A 641 -40.01 -16.39 1.26
CA TYR A 641 -40.80 -15.43 2.02
C TYR A 641 -42.25 -15.91 2.18
N MET A 642 -42.87 -16.40 1.10
CA MET A 642 -44.21 -17.00 1.15
C MET A 642 -44.25 -18.29 1.98
N ARG A 643 -43.20 -19.12 1.96
CA ARG A 643 -43.09 -20.32 2.81
C ARG A 643 -42.87 -19.99 4.29
N ILE A 644 -42.04 -18.98 4.59
CA ILE A 644 -41.78 -18.50 5.94
C ILE A 644 -43.04 -17.82 6.48
N GLN A 645 -43.72 -16.98 5.69
CA GLN A 645 -45.05 -16.47 6.05
C GLN A 645 -46.04 -17.60 6.28
N ARG A 646 -46.08 -18.65 5.45
CA ARG A 646 -46.95 -19.82 5.68
C ARG A 646 -46.56 -20.65 6.90
N GLN A 647 -45.29 -20.67 7.31
CA GLN A 647 -44.83 -21.34 8.53
C GLN A 647 -45.10 -20.51 9.81
N PHE A 648 -45.10 -19.18 9.72
CA PHE A 648 -45.38 -18.27 10.83
C PHE A 648 -46.85 -17.82 10.93
N ALA A 649 -47.63 -17.90 9.85
CA ALA A 649 -49.06 -17.58 9.80
C ALA A 649 -49.99 -18.51 10.61
N PRO A 650 -49.72 -19.81 10.86
CA PRO A 650 -50.63 -20.63 11.69
C PRO A 650 -50.62 -20.22 13.18
N LYS A 651 -49.79 -19.24 13.59
CA LYS A 651 -49.85 -18.65 14.93
C LYS A 651 -50.69 -17.38 15.04
N LEU A 652 -51.13 -16.75 13.94
CA LEU A 652 -52.03 -15.58 14.02
C LEU A 652 -53.52 -15.97 13.98
N SER A 653 -53.90 -17.08 13.34
CA SER A 653 -55.29 -17.55 13.35
C SER A 653 -55.69 -18.15 14.70
N ASN A 654 -54.76 -18.84 15.39
CA ASN A 654 -55.00 -19.45 16.71
C ASN A 654 -55.05 -18.44 17.88
N ILE A 655 -54.70 -17.17 17.64
CA ILE A 655 -54.85 -16.09 18.64
C ILE A 655 -56.20 -15.39 18.45
N SER A 656 -56.66 -15.22 17.20
CA SER A 656 -58.01 -14.71 16.91
C SER A 656 -59.12 -15.62 17.44
N ASP A 657 -59.02 -16.94 17.23
CA ASP A 657 -60.06 -17.89 17.66
C ASP A 657 -60.12 -18.08 19.19
N LYS A 658 -59.02 -17.79 19.91
CA LYS A 658 -58.98 -17.85 21.39
C LYS A 658 -59.46 -16.57 22.06
N GLU A 659 -59.32 -15.41 21.43
CA GLU A 659 -59.87 -14.15 21.94
C GLU A 659 -61.37 -14.00 21.61
N GLU A 660 -61.84 -14.55 20.48
CA GLU A 660 -63.27 -14.54 20.11
C GLU A 660 -64.10 -15.50 21.00
N ALA A 661 -63.52 -16.62 21.46
CA ALA A 661 -64.17 -17.54 22.40
C ALA A 661 -64.24 -17.02 23.86
N ALA A 662 -63.45 -15.99 24.21
CA ALA A 662 -63.48 -15.36 25.53
C ALA A 662 -64.51 -14.21 25.64
N LEU A 663 -64.98 -13.69 24.50
CA LEU A 663 -65.96 -12.59 24.43
C LEU A 663 -67.43 -13.05 24.40
N PHE A 664 -67.69 -14.36 24.30
CA PHE A 664 -69.05 -14.95 24.29
C PHE A 664 -69.43 -15.67 25.61
N ASN A 665 -68.63 -15.53 26.67
CA ASN A 665 -68.85 -16.20 27.97
C ASN A 665 -68.83 -15.24 29.18
N VAL A 666 -69.36 -14.02 29.02
CA VAL A 666 -69.74 -13.12 30.14
C VAL A 666 -71.09 -12.47 29.84
#